data_AF-A0A146G6X5-F1
#
_entry.id   AF-A0A146G6X5-F1
#
_cell.length_a   1.000
_cell.length_b   1.000
_cell.length_c   1.000
_cell.angle_alpha   90.00
_cell.angle_beta   90.00
_cell.angle_gamma   90.00
#
_symmetry.space_group_name_H-M   'P 1'
#
loop_
_entity.id
_entity.type
_entity.pdbx_description
1 polymer ?
#
loop_
_entity_poly.entity_id
_entity_poly.type
_entity_poly.pdbx_seq_one_letter_code
_entity_poly.pdbx_strand_id
1 'polypeptide(L)'
;MNKRRIFSRADWLCGLGAFLVSLAVYGYTAAPNVTLLDSGEFLVAAGHFGVPHPTGYPLWTFTSWLFQLLPLGNMAWEVAVWSGVCTAGAVGIAAMMSNNILRWMGFFGEAGQRWANIVISGSFALTLAFSFSVWSQAVIAEVYGLHALMTAIFLLLLYRWVHGPQRDSLMIGAFFVLALSFGNHHLTLVLSPLPFLLILLLRRRAFWDWLLAAMVTALLVYLGFAILSGDVLVLKTAIRLAYCVAIGGAFLLWKRRLRIRVKLIAFLPFAVIAGLLSYVYMPLASSTNPPMNWSYTREAQGFFYSINRSQYQGPLTEQSIKTLGRFMGTYPGEQTKPKAGEVERSKREVLVEWAGFFWLQLNRSFTPFSIIFYFCSILAALRLSLNRRTWIYLLHIAFVLAAFLQPILDGAKIDADGWWLQMPYHTYTNLIFSLLCVMGGGYLLDALTRRRTKLIWITALLPIMPAYGFLVNFSEASQRNHWFGWMFGHDMLKDLPKGSIVIGGSDPGRFVPTYMIFGESPQPAALKRDPGFDRRDLYIITQNALGESNYMKYLRDHYTTARPKPKNAFEKWLGRENTYPQETIALPSPEECKVITEDAKKTASKEEQADYSFEMGAILKWIWEKNKDRHDFFIEESFSIPWTYDYAIPHGLVYQLSKTKLDRIPPEAVARDFAFWKDYKAKLLNDPSYASDYDAQRSFSKLRQTIGNIYKYRKMKDEAIRAYFEALELWPENIEVIAVLTRLLWDKGDFDTSIALFQKALEKDYNNLPLWRLAIMAEERKKTEGEIRGLKDTLAQQPRNREIVDKLIELYSRVGESEKAEAVVNKGTNDLADDPAMLRIAVTYYGVNSKWQDALAPAERLIRIEPTNAQNFLLLARVYYSLNKKKEFYDTARKAIEIGGVSMREQILNDDFFKSWRNEPEFQSLAQPGGNLSPGGGVPPSSGTQPATSSTEGQEHMMLRSP
;
A
#
# COMPACT_ATOMS: atom_id res chain seq x y z
N MET A 1 5.36 43.57 -32.77
CA MET A 1 5.87 43.21 -31.42
C MET A 1 6.98 42.18 -31.57
N ASN A 2 8.23 42.57 -31.32
CA ASN A 2 9.39 41.68 -31.36
C ASN A 2 9.13 40.43 -30.47
N LYS A 3 9.14 39.23 -31.07
CA LYS A 3 9.02 37.94 -30.37
C LYS A 3 10.24 37.73 -29.46
N ARG A 4 10.34 38.45 -28.32
CA ARG A 4 11.32 38.13 -27.29
C ARG A 4 11.05 36.69 -26.83
N ARG A 5 12.04 35.81 -27.02
CA ARG A 5 11.99 34.43 -26.53
C ARG A 5 11.83 34.48 -25.01
N ILE A 6 10.86 33.74 -24.46
CA ILE A 6 10.63 33.67 -23.00
C ILE A 6 11.92 33.20 -22.31
N PHE A 7 12.52 32.13 -22.83
CA PHE A 7 13.79 31.58 -22.34
C PHE A 7 14.97 32.17 -23.10
N SER A 8 15.96 32.63 -22.34
CA SER A 8 17.27 33.12 -22.79
C SER A 8 18.28 31.99 -22.90
N ARG A 9 19.43 32.24 -23.55
CA ARG A 9 20.54 31.26 -23.61
C ARG A 9 21.01 30.85 -22.21
N ALA A 10 21.06 31.77 -21.25
CA ALA A 10 21.46 31.47 -19.88
C ALA A 10 20.51 30.49 -19.17
N ASP A 11 19.20 30.57 -19.46
CA ASP A 11 18.22 29.63 -18.88
C ASP A 11 18.49 28.21 -19.38
N TRP A 12 18.75 28.06 -20.69
CA TRP A 12 19.07 26.77 -21.30
C TRP A 12 20.40 26.22 -20.82
N LEU A 13 21.43 27.05 -20.68
CA LEU A 13 22.74 26.62 -20.16
C LEU A 13 22.64 26.18 -18.68
N CYS A 14 21.88 26.92 -17.86
CA CYS A 14 21.64 26.52 -16.47
C CYS A 14 20.87 25.19 -16.40
N GLY A 15 19.86 25.01 -17.25
CA GLY A 15 19.12 23.75 -17.37
C GLY A 15 19.99 22.58 -17.81
N LEU A 16 20.79 22.78 -18.85
CA LEU A 16 21.71 21.77 -19.37
C LEU A 16 22.79 21.41 -18.33
N GLY A 17 23.35 22.39 -17.63
CA GLY A 17 24.33 22.15 -16.58
C GLY A 17 23.75 21.29 -15.44
N ALA A 18 22.56 21.64 -14.95
CA ALA A 18 21.89 20.86 -13.90
C ALA A 18 21.51 19.44 -14.39
N PHE A 19 21.05 19.31 -15.63
CA PHE A 19 20.79 18.02 -16.28
C PHE A 19 22.05 17.15 -16.32
N LEU A 20 23.16 17.66 -16.85
CA LEU A 20 24.40 16.89 -17.01
C LEU A 20 25.02 16.49 -15.67
N VAL A 21 25.03 17.39 -14.68
CA VAL A 21 25.53 17.07 -13.34
C VAL A 21 24.68 15.99 -12.68
N SER A 22 23.35 16.13 -12.74
CA SER A 22 22.44 15.15 -12.14
C SER A 22 22.55 13.79 -12.86
N LEU A 23 22.59 13.79 -14.20
CA LEU A 23 22.73 12.58 -14.99
C LEU A 23 24.05 11.86 -14.71
N ALA A 24 25.15 12.60 -14.57
CA ALA A 24 26.45 12.01 -14.25
C ALA A 24 26.43 11.33 -12.87
N VAL A 25 25.83 11.97 -11.86
CA VAL A 25 25.69 11.39 -10.53
C VAL A 25 24.76 10.17 -10.58
N TYR A 26 23.55 10.30 -11.14
CA TYR A 26 22.60 9.20 -11.22
C TYR A 26 23.15 8.01 -12.01
N GLY A 27 23.82 8.23 -13.14
CA GLY A 27 24.46 7.17 -13.90
C GLY A 27 25.61 6.49 -13.15
N TYR A 28 26.38 7.25 -12.37
CA TYR A 28 27.44 6.69 -11.52
C TYR A 28 26.90 5.87 -10.35
N THR A 29 25.74 6.28 -9.81
CA THR A 29 25.08 5.65 -8.65
C THR A 29 23.96 4.68 -9.01
N ALA A 30 23.70 4.46 -10.30
CA ALA A 30 22.66 3.55 -10.78
C ALA A 30 22.90 2.12 -10.29
N ALA A 31 21.80 1.41 -10.01
CA ALA A 31 21.82 -0.01 -9.68
C ALA A 31 22.51 -0.78 -10.81
N PRO A 32 23.55 -1.57 -10.52
CA PRO A 32 24.32 -2.24 -11.55
C PRO A 32 23.57 -3.41 -12.20
N ASN A 33 22.53 -3.92 -11.53
CA ASN A 33 21.63 -4.97 -12.00
C ASN A 33 20.28 -4.88 -11.24
N VAL A 34 19.43 -5.90 -11.31
CA VAL A 34 18.12 -5.99 -10.65
C VAL A 34 18.21 -5.70 -9.15
N THR A 35 17.31 -4.86 -8.67
CA THR A 35 17.11 -4.59 -7.24
C THR A 35 15.94 -5.41 -6.71
N LEU A 36 15.69 -5.38 -5.40
CA LEU A 36 14.51 -6.02 -4.82
C LEU A 36 13.24 -5.21 -5.13
N LEU A 37 12.10 -5.60 -4.54
CA LEU A 37 10.77 -5.02 -4.79
C LEU A 37 10.31 -5.19 -6.26
N ASP A 38 9.57 -4.23 -6.81
CA ASP A 38 8.90 -4.34 -8.11
C ASP A 38 9.87 -4.34 -9.31
N SER A 39 11.18 -4.14 -9.08
CA SER A 39 12.16 -3.93 -10.14
C SER A 39 12.25 -5.12 -11.10
N GLY A 40 12.21 -6.36 -10.59
CA GLY A 40 12.31 -7.56 -11.43
C GLY A 40 11.16 -7.64 -12.44
N GLU A 41 9.96 -7.22 -12.03
CA GLU A 41 8.78 -7.20 -12.89
C GLU A 41 8.90 -6.13 -13.97
N PHE A 42 9.22 -4.91 -13.53
CA PHE A 42 9.39 -3.75 -14.41
C PHE A 42 10.45 -4.01 -15.47
N LEU A 43 11.57 -4.62 -15.08
CA LEU A 43 12.64 -4.99 -15.99
C LEU A 43 12.15 -6.00 -17.03
N VAL A 44 11.55 -7.13 -16.61
CA VAL A 44 11.05 -8.14 -17.57
C VAL A 44 10.00 -7.53 -18.49
N ALA A 45 9.08 -6.72 -17.99
CA ALA A 45 8.11 -6.02 -18.82
C ALA A 45 8.78 -5.06 -19.81
N ALA A 46 9.77 -4.28 -19.38
CA ALA A 46 10.45 -3.32 -20.22
C ALA A 46 11.27 -4.00 -21.33
N GLY A 47 12.04 -5.05 -21.05
CA GLY A 47 12.85 -5.71 -22.08
C GLY A 47 12.08 -6.64 -23.01
N HIS A 48 10.89 -7.09 -22.60
CA HIS A 48 10.08 -8.03 -23.40
C HIS A 48 8.83 -7.44 -24.03
N PHE A 49 8.68 -6.11 -24.07
CA PHE A 49 7.46 -5.46 -24.57
C PHE A 49 6.22 -6.03 -23.85
N GLY A 50 6.29 -6.08 -22.52
CA GLY A 50 5.33 -6.71 -21.62
C GLY A 50 4.36 -5.74 -20.96
N VAL A 51 3.54 -6.28 -20.06
CA VAL A 51 2.57 -5.54 -19.23
C VAL A 51 2.81 -5.90 -17.76
N PRO A 52 3.33 -4.97 -16.94
CA PRO A 52 3.51 -5.17 -15.51
C PRO A 52 2.18 -5.00 -14.75
N HIS A 53 2.24 -5.09 -13.43
CA HIS A 53 1.10 -4.97 -12.54
C HIS A 53 0.29 -3.68 -12.75
N PRO A 54 -1.03 -3.70 -12.45
CA PRO A 54 -1.93 -2.57 -12.55
C PRO A 54 -1.35 -1.26 -11.95
N THR A 55 -1.29 -0.16 -12.69
CA THR A 55 -2.08 0.14 -13.91
C THR A 55 -1.44 -0.27 -15.26
N GLY A 56 -0.33 -1.00 -15.24
CA GLY A 56 0.42 -1.44 -16.42
C GLY A 56 1.40 -0.41 -17.00
N TYR A 57 1.41 0.81 -16.45
CA TYR A 57 2.39 1.89 -16.73
C TYR A 57 2.76 2.04 -18.22
N PRO A 58 1.80 2.05 -19.17
CA PRO A 58 2.07 1.84 -20.59
C PRO A 58 3.06 2.85 -21.20
N LEU A 59 3.02 4.11 -20.77
CA LEU A 59 3.96 5.12 -21.25
C LEU A 59 5.38 4.82 -20.78
N TRP A 60 5.54 4.42 -19.51
CA TRP A 60 6.84 4.06 -18.94
C TRP A 60 7.40 2.82 -19.60
N THR A 61 6.60 1.75 -19.69
CA THR A 61 7.05 0.47 -20.24
C THR A 61 7.46 0.61 -21.70
N PHE A 62 6.65 1.29 -22.51
CA PHE A 62 6.95 1.52 -23.92
C PHE A 62 8.21 2.37 -24.12
N THR A 63 8.39 3.45 -23.36
CA THR A 63 9.56 4.32 -23.50
C THR A 63 10.84 3.69 -22.96
N SER A 64 10.74 2.87 -21.90
CA SER A 64 11.87 2.09 -21.38
C SER A 64 12.31 1.00 -22.36
N TRP A 65 11.36 0.35 -23.04
CA TRP A 65 11.64 -0.60 -24.10
C TRP A 65 12.36 0.06 -25.29
N LEU A 66 11.91 1.24 -25.72
CA LEU A 66 12.59 2.00 -26.76
C LEU A 66 14.01 2.40 -26.38
N PHE A 67 14.25 2.73 -25.10
CA PHE A 67 15.57 3.13 -24.61
C PHE A 67 16.58 1.97 -24.65
N GLN A 68 16.16 0.75 -24.35
CA GLN A 68 16.99 -0.47 -24.42
C GLN A 68 17.41 -0.86 -25.84
N LEU A 69 16.85 -0.22 -26.87
CA LEU A 69 17.36 -0.36 -28.24
C LEU A 69 18.72 0.31 -28.43
N LEU A 70 19.18 1.10 -27.45
CA LEU A 70 20.53 1.63 -27.35
C LEU A 70 21.35 0.60 -26.55
N PRO A 71 22.18 -0.26 -27.19
CA PRO A 71 22.90 -1.35 -26.51
C PRO A 71 24.07 -0.76 -25.68
N LEU A 72 23.75 -0.22 -24.51
CA LEU A 72 24.68 0.49 -23.63
C LEU A 72 25.27 -0.40 -22.55
N GLY A 73 24.59 -1.47 -22.16
CA GLY A 73 25.00 -2.35 -21.08
C GLY A 73 24.05 -3.51 -20.86
N ASN A 74 23.94 -3.98 -19.61
CA ASN A 74 22.97 -4.99 -19.26
C ASN A 74 21.56 -4.38 -19.14
N MET A 75 20.56 -5.20 -19.39
CA MET A 75 19.14 -4.82 -19.39
C MET A 75 18.69 -4.09 -18.13
N ALA A 76 19.13 -4.53 -16.95
CA ALA A 76 18.71 -3.92 -15.69
C ALA A 76 19.29 -2.51 -15.51
N TRP A 77 20.59 -2.36 -15.78
CA TRP A 77 21.28 -1.09 -15.68
C TRP A 77 20.75 -0.06 -16.68
N GLU A 78 20.46 -0.46 -17.91
CA GLU A 78 19.90 0.44 -18.94
C GLU A 78 18.57 1.07 -18.51
N VAL A 79 17.68 0.27 -17.91
CA VAL A 79 16.39 0.77 -17.41
C VAL A 79 16.57 1.68 -16.19
N ALA A 80 17.51 1.35 -15.28
CA ALA A 80 17.85 2.24 -14.17
C ALA A 80 18.41 3.59 -14.68
N VAL A 81 19.26 3.57 -15.72
CA VAL A 81 19.75 4.78 -16.39
C VAL A 81 18.62 5.57 -17.04
N TRP A 82 17.61 4.91 -17.64
CA TRP A 82 16.43 5.60 -18.18
C TRP A 82 15.67 6.37 -17.12
N SER A 83 15.47 5.80 -15.92
CA SER A 83 14.90 6.52 -14.78
C SER A 83 15.76 7.73 -14.41
N GLY A 84 17.08 7.58 -14.40
CA GLY A 84 18.03 8.68 -14.20
C GLY A 84 17.95 9.79 -15.25
N VAL A 85 17.82 9.44 -16.53
CA VAL A 85 17.64 10.38 -17.65
C VAL A 85 16.36 11.18 -17.49
N CYS A 86 15.25 10.51 -17.15
CA CYS A 86 13.97 11.17 -16.91
C CYS A 86 14.06 12.15 -15.73
N THR A 87 14.61 11.71 -14.60
CA THR A 87 14.75 12.55 -13.40
C THR A 87 15.69 13.73 -13.64
N ALA A 88 16.84 13.51 -14.29
CA ALA A 88 17.75 14.58 -14.68
C ALA A 88 17.07 15.58 -15.62
N GLY A 89 16.21 15.10 -16.53
CA GLY A 89 15.37 15.93 -17.40
C GLY A 89 14.44 16.85 -16.60
N ALA A 90 13.79 16.31 -15.57
CA ALA A 90 12.95 17.09 -14.65
C ALA A 90 13.75 18.18 -13.91
N VAL A 91 14.93 17.83 -13.40
CA VAL A 91 15.87 18.77 -12.75
C VAL A 91 16.33 19.86 -13.70
N GLY A 92 16.68 19.51 -14.94
CA GLY A 92 17.09 20.47 -15.97
C GLY A 92 15.98 21.46 -16.33
N ILE A 93 14.74 20.98 -16.47
CA ILE A 93 13.57 21.84 -16.67
C ILE A 93 13.37 22.76 -15.46
N ALA A 94 13.48 22.23 -14.24
CA ALA A 94 13.37 23.01 -13.01
C ALA A 94 14.41 24.12 -12.91
N ALA A 95 15.68 23.84 -13.24
CA ALA A 95 16.76 24.82 -13.26
C ALA A 95 16.52 25.92 -14.32
N MET A 96 16.15 25.52 -15.54
CA MET A 96 15.84 26.45 -16.64
C MET A 96 14.67 27.36 -16.27
N MET A 97 13.57 26.79 -15.73
CA MET A 97 12.41 27.55 -15.28
C MET A 97 12.78 28.48 -14.13
N SER A 98 13.53 28.00 -13.14
CA SER A 98 13.96 28.75 -11.97
C SER A 98 14.77 30.00 -12.34
N ASN A 99 15.77 29.85 -13.22
CA ASN A 99 16.56 31.00 -13.68
C ASN A 99 15.69 32.03 -14.41
N ASN A 100 14.72 31.56 -15.22
CA ASN A 100 13.76 32.43 -15.89
C ASN A 100 12.81 33.13 -14.91
N ILE A 101 12.31 32.41 -13.90
CA ILE A 101 11.39 32.89 -12.88
C ILE A 101 12.03 34.04 -12.11
N LEU A 102 13.27 33.92 -11.63
CA LEU A 102 13.97 34.97 -10.89
C LEU A 102 14.02 36.29 -11.71
N ARG A 103 14.39 36.18 -12.98
CA ARG A 103 14.39 37.33 -13.91
C ARG A 103 12.99 37.86 -14.16
N TRP A 104 12.01 36.98 -14.37
CA TRP A 104 10.63 37.37 -14.65
C TRP A 104 9.98 38.07 -13.46
N MET A 105 10.31 37.67 -12.22
CA MET A 105 9.87 38.32 -10.99
C MET A 105 10.49 39.72 -10.79
N GLY A 106 11.60 40.00 -11.47
CA GLY A 106 12.31 41.28 -11.41
C GLY A 106 13.28 41.38 -10.22
N PHE A 107 13.74 40.25 -9.70
CA PHE A 107 14.77 40.23 -8.68
C PHE A 107 16.13 40.62 -9.28
N PHE A 108 16.95 41.35 -8.53
CA PHE A 108 18.32 41.79 -8.86
C PHE A 108 18.47 42.77 -10.05
N GLY A 109 17.39 43.39 -10.54
CA GLY A 109 17.41 44.47 -11.55
C GLY A 109 17.76 44.02 -12.99
N GLU A 110 17.83 44.97 -13.95
CA GLU A 110 17.98 44.66 -15.39
C GLU A 110 19.41 44.30 -15.85
N ALA A 111 20.47 44.71 -15.13
CA ALA A 111 21.86 44.57 -15.59
C ALA A 111 22.84 43.88 -14.62
N GLY A 112 22.49 43.68 -13.34
CA GLY A 112 23.53 43.52 -12.30
C GLY A 112 24.08 42.12 -12.02
N GLN A 113 23.26 41.07 -11.95
CA GLN A 113 23.70 39.84 -11.24
C GLN A 113 23.19 38.55 -11.90
N ARG A 114 23.37 38.43 -13.23
CA ARG A 114 23.02 37.21 -13.99
C ARG A 114 23.65 35.95 -13.39
N TRP A 115 24.85 36.08 -12.83
CA TRP A 115 25.54 34.99 -12.14
C TRP A 115 24.78 34.55 -10.88
N ALA A 116 24.22 35.47 -10.09
CA ALA A 116 23.49 35.14 -8.87
C ALA A 116 22.21 34.36 -9.18
N ASN A 117 21.49 34.72 -10.25
CA ASN A 117 20.33 33.94 -10.70
C ASN A 117 20.72 32.51 -11.05
N ILE A 118 21.80 32.32 -11.81
CA ILE A 118 22.32 30.99 -12.20
C ILE A 118 22.71 30.18 -10.95
N VAL A 119 23.41 30.82 -10.00
CA VAL A 119 23.84 30.16 -8.76
C VAL A 119 22.63 29.77 -7.90
N ILE A 120 21.65 30.66 -7.72
CA ILE A 120 20.42 30.37 -6.97
C ILE A 120 19.66 29.21 -7.64
N SER A 121 19.35 29.32 -8.94
CA SER A 121 18.58 28.30 -9.66
C SER A 121 19.30 26.97 -9.74
N GLY A 122 20.61 26.98 -9.99
CA GLY A 122 21.44 25.78 -10.02
C GLY A 122 21.50 25.10 -8.66
N SER A 123 21.68 25.87 -7.57
CA SER A 123 21.78 25.32 -6.22
C SER A 123 20.48 24.62 -5.80
N PHE A 124 19.31 25.23 -6.00
CA PHE A 124 18.03 24.61 -5.65
C PHE A 124 17.65 23.43 -6.55
N ALA A 125 18.00 23.49 -7.85
CA ALA A 125 17.77 22.37 -8.75
C ALA A 125 18.66 21.17 -8.41
N LEU A 126 19.93 21.40 -8.03
CA LEU A 126 20.80 20.33 -7.56
C LEU A 126 20.43 19.85 -6.14
N THR A 127 19.88 20.73 -5.28
CA THR A 127 19.34 20.29 -3.98
C THR A 127 18.14 19.37 -4.17
N LEU A 128 17.29 19.67 -5.16
CA LEU A 128 16.24 18.75 -5.60
C LEU A 128 16.83 17.43 -6.09
N ALA A 129 17.85 17.48 -6.95
CA ALA A 129 18.48 16.28 -7.50
C ALA A 129 19.07 15.37 -6.42
N PHE A 130 19.72 15.95 -5.41
CA PHE A 130 20.36 15.21 -4.32
C PHE A 130 19.48 15.08 -3.08
N SER A 131 18.17 15.34 -3.20
CA SER A 131 17.20 14.99 -2.16
C SER A 131 16.95 13.48 -2.19
N PHE A 132 16.91 12.85 -1.01
CA PHE A 132 16.83 11.39 -0.89
C PHE A 132 15.66 10.78 -1.71
N SER A 133 14.47 11.37 -1.63
CA SER A 133 13.30 10.86 -2.35
C SER A 133 13.39 10.96 -3.87
N VAL A 134 14.18 11.91 -4.39
CA VAL A 134 14.38 12.05 -5.84
C VAL A 134 15.53 11.17 -6.30
N TRP A 135 16.63 11.14 -5.55
CA TRP A 135 17.82 10.40 -5.94
C TRP A 135 17.59 8.88 -5.89
N SER A 136 17.01 8.36 -4.80
CA SER A 136 16.73 6.91 -4.67
C SER A 136 15.90 6.35 -5.83
N GLN A 137 14.94 7.14 -6.34
CA GLN A 137 14.09 6.76 -7.47
C GLN A 137 14.74 6.99 -8.84
N ALA A 138 15.82 7.76 -8.91
CA ALA A 138 16.55 8.05 -10.15
C ALA A 138 17.58 6.96 -10.51
N VAL A 139 17.87 6.04 -9.58
CA VAL A 139 18.96 5.07 -9.71
C VAL A 139 18.48 3.62 -9.76
N ILE A 140 17.18 3.38 -9.76
CA ILE A 140 16.55 2.05 -9.85
C ILE A 140 15.54 2.02 -11.01
N ALA A 141 15.14 0.81 -11.42
CA ALA A 141 14.12 0.61 -12.44
C ALA A 141 12.72 0.93 -11.89
N GLU A 142 12.35 2.21 -11.93
CA GLU A 142 11.10 2.74 -11.36
C GLU A 142 10.40 3.81 -12.20
N VAL A 143 9.11 3.99 -11.94
CA VAL A 143 8.19 4.83 -12.74
C VAL A 143 8.18 6.30 -12.34
N TYR A 144 8.75 6.63 -11.19
CA TYR A 144 8.66 7.97 -10.59
C TYR A 144 9.58 9.01 -11.27
N GLY A 145 10.68 8.58 -11.89
CA GLY A 145 11.54 9.49 -12.66
C GLY A 145 10.80 10.09 -13.87
N LEU A 146 10.08 9.26 -14.62
CA LEU A 146 9.24 9.71 -15.73
C LEU A 146 8.03 10.53 -15.22
N HIS A 147 7.49 10.19 -14.06
CA HIS A 147 6.45 10.99 -13.42
C HIS A 147 6.91 12.42 -13.10
N ALA A 148 8.12 12.57 -12.53
CA ALA A 148 8.72 13.87 -12.24
C ALA A 148 8.94 14.68 -13.53
N LEU A 149 9.39 14.04 -14.62
CA LEU A 149 9.56 14.68 -15.92
C LEU A 149 8.22 15.15 -16.51
N MET A 150 7.18 14.31 -16.49
CA MET A 150 5.85 14.68 -16.97
C MET A 150 5.28 15.85 -16.16
N THR A 151 5.48 15.85 -14.84
CA THR A 151 5.06 16.97 -13.98
C THR A 151 5.83 18.25 -14.30
N ALA A 152 7.15 18.16 -14.52
CA ALA A 152 7.96 19.31 -14.91
C ALA A 152 7.51 19.91 -16.26
N ILE A 153 7.19 19.05 -17.25
CA ILE A 153 6.66 19.49 -18.55
C ILE A 153 5.28 20.13 -18.40
N PHE A 154 4.40 19.53 -17.58
CA PHE A 154 3.08 20.09 -17.28
C PHE A 154 3.20 21.49 -16.66
N LEU A 155 4.01 21.65 -15.62
CA LEU A 155 4.27 22.94 -14.97
C LEU A 155 4.94 23.94 -15.93
N LEU A 156 5.83 23.48 -16.82
CA LEU A 156 6.44 24.32 -17.85
C LEU A 156 5.40 24.89 -18.83
N LEU A 157 4.43 24.08 -19.26
CA LEU A 157 3.35 24.53 -20.13
C LEU A 157 2.45 25.55 -19.44
N LEU A 158 2.07 25.29 -18.19
CA LEU A 158 1.30 26.25 -17.37
C LEU A 158 2.08 27.55 -17.16
N TYR A 159 3.36 27.46 -16.85
CA TYR A 159 4.25 28.62 -16.68
C TYR A 159 4.30 29.46 -17.95
N ARG A 160 4.55 28.84 -19.11
CA ARG A 160 4.56 29.53 -20.41
C ARG A 160 3.20 30.15 -20.75
N TRP A 161 2.11 29.51 -20.33
CA TRP A 161 0.77 30.05 -20.51
C TRP A 161 0.54 31.30 -19.65
N VAL A 162 1.01 31.33 -18.40
CA VAL A 162 0.91 32.52 -17.53
C VAL A 162 1.62 33.75 -18.14
N HIS A 163 2.72 33.55 -18.86
CA HIS A 163 3.40 34.62 -19.62
C HIS A 163 2.61 35.14 -20.83
N GLY A 164 1.73 34.31 -21.40
CA GLY A 164 0.90 34.68 -22.55
C GLY A 164 -0.47 34.01 -22.51
N PRO A 165 -1.39 34.44 -21.60
CA PRO A 165 -2.63 33.70 -21.32
C PRO A 165 -3.58 33.56 -22.53
N GLN A 166 -3.38 34.37 -23.57
CA GLN A 166 -4.16 34.31 -24.80
C GLN A 166 -3.85 33.08 -25.68
N ARG A 167 -2.79 32.32 -25.38
CA ARG A 167 -2.36 31.16 -26.17
C ARG A 167 -3.09 29.89 -25.74
N ASP A 168 -4.28 29.66 -26.28
CA ASP A 168 -5.09 28.47 -25.97
C ASP A 168 -4.33 27.14 -26.24
N SER A 169 -3.45 27.10 -27.26
CA SER A 169 -2.66 25.90 -27.58
C SER A 169 -1.76 25.40 -26.46
N LEU A 170 -1.17 26.30 -25.65
CA LEU A 170 -0.35 25.89 -24.50
C LEU A 170 -1.20 25.26 -23.40
N MET A 171 -2.43 25.77 -23.20
CA MET A 171 -3.34 25.21 -22.22
C MET A 171 -3.91 23.87 -22.68
N ILE A 172 -4.24 23.72 -23.97
CA ILE A 172 -4.61 22.42 -24.56
C ILE A 172 -3.46 21.42 -24.40
N GLY A 173 -2.21 21.86 -24.67
CA GLY A 173 -1.03 21.04 -24.44
C GLY A 173 -0.88 20.61 -22.97
N ALA A 174 -1.21 21.48 -22.00
CA ALA A 174 -1.18 21.12 -20.59
C ALA A 174 -2.21 20.02 -20.25
N PHE A 175 -3.42 20.09 -20.81
CA PHE A 175 -4.41 19.01 -20.67
C PHE A 175 -3.98 17.71 -21.35
N PHE A 176 -3.35 17.80 -22.53
CA PHE A 176 -2.76 16.63 -23.21
C PHE A 176 -1.68 15.97 -22.35
N VAL A 177 -0.72 16.73 -21.81
CA VAL A 177 0.35 16.20 -20.96
C VAL A 177 -0.20 15.64 -19.65
N LEU A 178 -1.21 16.28 -19.06
CA LEU A 178 -1.91 15.75 -17.89
C LEU A 178 -2.53 14.38 -18.20
N ALA A 179 -3.23 14.25 -19.32
CA ALA A 179 -3.81 12.97 -19.75
C ALA A 179 -2.74 11.92 -20.06
N LEU A 180 -1.67 12.31 -20.77
CA LEU A 180 -0.53 11.44 -21.08
C LEU A 180 0.15 10.92 -19.81
N SER A 181 0.28 11.76 -18.79
CA SER A 181 0.88 11.38 -17.51
C SER A 181 0.10 10.28 -16.78
N PHE A 182 -1.20 10.11 -17.04
CA PHE A 182 -1.98 9.00 -16.48
C PHE A 182 -1.52 7.65 -17.04
N GLY A 183 -1.02 7.61 -18.29
CA GLY A 183 -0.35 6.43 -18.85
C GLY A 183 0.98 6.09 -18.18
N ASN A 184 1.49 6.95 -17.29
CA ASN A 184 2.59 6.63 -16.38
C ASN A 184 2.04 6.40 -14.97
N HIS A 185 1.47 7.41 -14.31
CA HIS A 185 0.94 7.28 -12.96
C HIS A 185 -0.18 8.30 -12.70
N HIS A 186 -1.26 7.86 -12.03
CA HIS A 186 -2.43 8.70 -11.73
C HIS A 186 -2.20 9.80 -10.67
N LEU A 187 -1.02 9.90 -10.03
CA LEU A 187 -0.76 10.91 -8.98
C LEU A 187 -0.93 12.34 -9.49
N THR A 188 -0.67 12.59 -10.78
CA THR A 188 -0.86 13.91 -11.40
C THR A 188 -2.31 14.37 -11.41
N LEU A 189 -3.29 13.49 -11.18
CA LEU A 189 -4.70 13.83 -11.11
C LEU A 189 -4.96 14.88 -10.01
N VAL A 190 -4.20 14.85 -8.92
CA VAL A 190 -4.32 15.85 -7.84
C VAL A 190 -4.01 17.28 -8.33
N LEU A 191 -3.24 17.42 -9.42
CA LEU A 191 -2.88 18.71 -10.03
C LEU A 191 -3.88 19.17 -11.11
N SER A 192 -4.90 18.36 -11.41
CA SER A 192 -5.94 18.70 -12.41
C SER A 192 -6.74 19.97 -12.13
N PRO A 193 -6.89 20.50 -10.89
CA PRO A 193 -7.53 21.79 -10.65
C PRO A 193 -6.70 23.01 -11.10
N LEU A 194 -5.37 22.87 -11.25
CA LEU A 194 -4.45 23.99 -11.51
C LEU A 194 -4.73 24.74 -12.82
N PRO A 195 -4.98 24.09 -13.97
CA PRO A 195 -5.36 24.77 -15.22
C PRO A 195 -6.60 25.66 -15.05
N PHE A 196 -7.63 25.17 -14.34
CA PHE A 196 -8.87 25.91 -14.12
C PHE A 196 -8.67 27.12 -13.24
N LEU A 197 -7.87 27.00 -12.17
CA LEU A 197 -7.50 28.11 -11.31
C LEU A 197 -6.78 29.21 -12.10
N LEU A 198 -5.82 28.84 -12.96
CA LEU A 198 -5.13 29.80 -13.82
C LEU A 198 -6.07 30.52 -14.78
N ILE A 199 -6.99 29.78 -15.41
CA ILE A 199 -7.98 30.36 -16.31
C ILE A 199 -8.92 31.29 -15.54
N LEU A 200 -9.37 30.90 -14.34
CA LEU A 200 -10.25 31.72 -13.49
C LEU A 200 -9.58 33.06 -13.14
N LEU A 201 -8.31 33.01 -12.72
CA LEU A 201 -7.57 34.18 -12.24
C LEU A 201 -7.10 35.09 -13.38
N LEU A 202 -6.66 34.54 -14.51
CA LEU A 202 -6.04 35.33 -15.60
C LEU A 202 -6.94 35.54 -16.82
N ARG A 203 -7.96 34.69 -17.01
CA ARG A 203 -8.93 34.77 -18.12
C ARG A 203 -10.35 34.45 -17.67
N ARG A 204 -10.82 35.10 -16.61
CA ARG A 204 -12.16 34.91 -15.99
C ARG A 204 -13.32 34.80 -17.00
N ARG A 205 -13.30 35.58 -18.09
CA ARG A 205 -14.35 35.53 -19.15
C ARG A 205 -14.35 34.23 -19.97
N ALA A 206 -13.19 33.58 -20.06
CA ALA A 206 -12.98 32.33 -20.80
C ALA A 206 -13.19 31.08 -19.92
N PHE A 207 -13.21 31.24 -18.60
CA PHE A 207 -13.33 30.17 -17.60
C PHE A 207 -14.49 29.22 -17.88
N TRP A 208 -15.68 29.75 -18.09
CA TRP A 208 -16.87 28.91 -18.28
C TRP A 208 -16.84 28.09 -19.57
N ASP A 209 -16.22 28.59 -20.65
CA ASP A 209 -16.05 27.79 -21.87
C ASP A 209 -15.07 26.63 -21.65
N TRP A 210 -14.00 26.87 -20.87
CA TRP A 210 -13.03 25.85 -20.50
C TRP A 210 -13.61 24.83 -19.54
N LEU A 211 -14.39 25.27 -18.56
CA LEU A 211 -15.10 24.38 -17.64
C LEU A 211 -16.10 23.51 -18.41
N LEU A 212 -16.89 24.09 -19.32
CA LEU A 212 -17.81 23.31 -20.16
C LEU A 212 -17.05 22.31 -21.03
N ALA A 213 -15.97 22.71 -21.70
CA ALA A 213 -15.14 21.81 -22.50
C ALA A 213 -14.58 20.65 -21.66
N ALA A 214 -14.11 20.94 -20.44
CA ALA A 214 -13.61 19.93 -19.53
C ALA A 214 -14.71 19.00 -19.00
N MET A 215 -15.90 19.52 -18.70
CA MET A 215 -17.04 18.72 -18.28
C MET A 215 -17.52 17.78 -19.39
N VAL A 216 -17.56 18.24 -20.64
CA VAL A 216 -17.82 17.39 -21.82
C VAL A 216 -16.73 16.33 -21.96
N THR A 217 -15.46 16.72 -21.81
CA THR A 217 -14.34 15.78 -21.89
C THR A 217 -14.40 14.72 -20.79
N ALA A 218 -14.64 15.13 -19.54
CA ALA A 218 -14.78 14.25 -18.39
C ALA A 218 -15.97 13.31 -18.56
N LEU A 219 -17.11 13.79 -19.07
CA LEU A 219 -18.26 12.96 -19.41
C LEU A 219 -17.89 11.88 -20.44
N LEU A 220 -17.20 12.24 -21.53
CA LEU A 220 -16.83 11.28 -22.58
C LEU A 220 -15.88 10.20 -22.05
N VAL A 221 -14.85 10.61 -21.30
CA VAL A 221 -13.90 9.67 -20.67
C VAL A 221 -14.61 8.78 -19.66
N TYR A 222 -15.46 9.37 -18.80
CA TYR A 222 -16.18 8.64 -17.77
C TYR A 222 -17.24 7.70 -18.35
N LEU A 223 -17.89 8.07 -19.45
CA LEU A 223 -18.82 7.19 -20.16
C LEU A 223 -18.08 6.00 -20.77
N GLY A 224 -16.91 6.22 -21.37
CA GLY A 224 -16.03 5.13 -21.84
C GLY A 224 -15.66 4.18 -20.69
N PHE A 225 -15.23 4.73 -19.55
CA PHE A 225 -14.95 3.97 -18.33
C PHE A 225 -16.18 3.18 -17.84
N ALA A 226 -17.36 3.80 -17.81
CA ALA A 226 -18.61 3.17 -17.37
C ALA A 226 -19.08 2.05 -18.29
N ILE A 227 -18.88 2.18 -19.60
CA ILE A 227 -19.19 1.12 -20.57
C ILE A 227 -18.25 -0.06 -20.38
N LEU A 228 -16.95 0.21 -20.22
CA LEU A 228 -15.94 -0.83 -20.01
C LEU A 228 -16.08 -1.54 -18.67
N SER A 229 -16.59 -0.86 -17.63
CA SER A 229 -16.73 -1.46 -16.30
C SER A 229 -17.83 -2.49 -16.18
N GLY A 230 -18.87 -2.39 -17.01
CA GLY A 230 -20.10 -3.18 -16.86
C GLY A 230 -20.87 -2.89 -15.56
N ASP A 231 -20.47 -1.89 -14.77
CA ASP A 231 -21.06 -1.56 -13.48
C ASP A 231 -22.26 -0.61 -13.68
N VAL A 232 -23.45 -1.10 -13.30
CA VAL A 232 -24.72 -0.37 -13.43
C VAL A 232 -24.73 0.95 -12.64
N LEU A 233 -24.09 1.00 -11.46
CA LEU A 233 -24.02 2.23 -10.66
C LEU A 233 -23.09 3.26 -11.29
N VAL A 234 -21.95 2.82 -11.84
CA VAL A 234 -21.04 3.69 -12.59
C VAL A 234 -21.75 4.25 -13.83
N LEU A 235 -22.48 3.40 -14.57
CA LEU A 235 -23.26 3.83 -15.73
C LEU A 235 -24.38 4.81 -15.36
N LYS A 236 -25.15 4.54 -14.29
CA LYS A 236 -26.15 5.48 -13.76
C LYS A 236 -25.52 6.83 -13.40
N THR A 237 -24.32 6.80 -12.82
CA THR A 237 -23.55 8.01 -12.48
C THR A 237 -23.18 8.79 -13.75
N ALA A 238 -22.76 8.09 -14.81
CA ALA A 238 -22.40 8.69 -16.09
C ALA A 238 -23.61 9.37 -16.76
N ILE A 239 -24.77 8.71 -16.74
CA ILE A 239 -26.02 9.25 -17.30
C ILE A 239 -26.47 10.51 -16.53
N ARG A 240 -26.41 10.50 -15.20
CA ARG A 240 -26.76 11.68 -14.40
C ARG A 240 -25.77 12.83 -14.61
N LEU A 241 -24.48 12.52 -14.72
CA LEU A 241 -23.47 13.49 -15.12
C LEU A 241 -23.81 14.09 -16.50
N ALA A 242 -24.24 13.27 -17.46
CA ALA A 242 -24.66 13.74 -18.78
C ALA A 242 -25.80 14.76 -18.69
N TYR A 243 -26.81 14.51 -17.85
CA TYR A 243 -27.89 15.48 -17.60
C TYR A 243 -27.37 16.79 -17.00
N CYS A 244 -26.48 16.73 -16.00
CA CYS A 244 -25.88 17.93 -15.41
C CYS A 244 -25.07 18.73 -16.43
N VAL A 245 -24.26 18.06 -17.27
CA VAL A 245 -23.48 18.72 -18.34
C VAL A 245 -24.39 19.33 -19.40
N ALA A 246 -25.46 18.64 -19.79
CA ALA A 246 -26.43 19.14 -20.77
C ALA A 246 -27.18 20.38 -20.24
N ILE A 247 -27.70 20.32 -19.01
CA ILE A 247 -28.42 21.44 -18.38
C ILE A 247 -27.47 22.63 -18.17
N GLY A 248 -26.28 22.39 -17.62
CA GLY A 248 -25.27 23.42 -17.41
C GLY A 248 -24.80 24.06 -18.73
N GLY A 249 -24.63 23.25 -19.78
CA GLY A 249 -24.33 23.69 -21.14
C GLY A 249 -25.44 24.55 -21.75
N ALA A 250 -26.70 24.12 -21.64
CA ALA A 250 -27.87 24.86 -22.12
C ALA A 250 -28.03 26.21 -21.39
N PHE A 251 -27.87 26.22 -20.06
CA PHE A 251 -27.87 27.45 -19.26
C PHE A 251 -26.75 28.40 -19.70
N LEU A 252 -25.53 27.88 -19.93
CA LEU A 252 -24.42 28.69 -20.40
C LEU A 252 -24.69 29.29 -21.79
N LEU A 253 -25.21 28.48 -22.71
CA LEU A 253 -25.63 28.90 -24.05
C LEU A 253 -26.65 30.03 -24.00
N TRP A 254 -27.69 29.88 -23.18
CA TRP A 254 -28.71 30.90 -22.96
C TRP A 254 -28.11 32.19 -22.38
N LYS A 255 -27.39 32.08 -21.25
CA LYS A 255 -26.78 33.23 -20.55
C LYS A 255 -25.78 33.99 -21.43
N ARG A 256 -25.06 33.28 -22.32
CA ARG A 256 -24.08 33.89 -23.22
C ARG A 256 -24.65 34.21 -24.61
N ARG A 257 -25.96 34.10 -24.82
CA ARG A 257 -26.64 34.36 -26.12
C ARG A 257 -25.94 33.64 -27.28
N LEU A 258 -25.69 32.34 -27.11
CA LEU A 258 -25.02 31.45 -28.08
C LEU A 258 -23.54 31.78 -28.39
N ARG A 259 -22.92 32.72 -27.66
CA ARG A 259 -21.50 33.08 -27.86
C ARG A 259 -20.58 32.21 -27.00
N ILE A 260 -20.38 30.96 -27.42
CA ILE A 260 -19.43 30.01 -26.82
C ILE A 260 -18.30 29.63 -27.79
N ARG A 261 -17.17 29.17 -27.26
CA ARG A 261 -16.02 28.73 -28.06
C ARG A 261 -16.16 27.27 -28.51
N VAL A 262 -17.01 27.01 -29.50
CA VAL A 262 -17.32 25.66 -30.00
C VAL A 262 -16.07 24.86 -30.37
N LYS A 263 -15.09 25.48 -31.04
CA LYS A 263 -13.82 24.82 -31.39
C LYS A 263 -13.06 24.26 -30.19
N LEU A 264 -13.09 24.96 -29.06
CA LEU A 264 -12.44 24.49 -27.82
C LEU A 264 -13.17 23.27 -27.25
N ILE A 265 -14.50 23.33 -27.19
CA ILE A 265 -15.35 22.25 -26.66
C ILE A 265 -15.22 21.00 -27.54
N ALA A 266 -15.12 21.17 -28.85
CA ALA A 266 -14.89 20.07 -29.78
C ALA A 266 -13.47 19.50 -29.69
N PHE A 267 -12.43 20.33 -29.57
CA PHE A 267 -11.04 19.89 -29.68
C PHE A 267 -10.43 19.35 -28.37
N LEU A 268 -10.83 19.86 -27.20
CA LEU A 268 -10.27 19.42 -25.93
C LEU A 268 -10.43 17.92 -25.67
N PRO A 269 -11.59 17.29 -25.96
CA PRO A 269 -11.73 15.84 -25.87
C PRO A 269 -10.70 15.08 -26.69
N PHE A 270 -10.43 15.49 -27.94
CA PHE A 270 -9.42 14.83 -28.78
C PHE A 270 -8.02 14.95 -28.19
N ALA A 271 -7.66 16.10 -27.62
CA ALA A 271 -6.36 16.26 -26.97
C ALA A 271 -6.21 15.36 -25.74
N VAL A 272 -7.26 15.24 -24.90
CA VAL A 272 -7.22 14.34 -23.74
C VAL A 272 -7.18 12.87 -24.17
N ILE A 273 -8.04 12.46 -25.11
CA ILE A 273 -8.05 11.10 -25.66
C ILE A 273 -6.69 10.76 -26.29
N ALA A 274 -6.08 11.69 -27.02
CA ALA A 274 -4.75 11.50 -27.60
C ALA A 274 -3.68 11.26 -26.54
N GLY A 275 -3.74 11.92 -25.38
CA GLY A 275 -2.86 11.62 -24.25
C GLY A 275 -3.08 10.23 -23.68
N LEU A 276 -4.35 9.79 -23.59
CA LEU A 276 -4.73 8.47 -23.10
C LEU A 276 -4.45 7.33 -24.09
N LEU A 277 -4.10 7.61 -25.35
CA LEU A 277 -3.79 6.58 -26.36
C LEU A 277 -2.61 5.68 -25.96
N SER A 278 -1.75 6.12 -25.04
CA SER A 278 -0.71 5.25 -24.46
C SER A 278 -1.28 3.94 -23.92
N TYR A 279 -2.49 3.92 -23.36
CA TYR A 279 -3.13 2.69 -22.86
C TYR A 279 -3.37 1.62 -23.94
N VAL A 280 -3.43 1.99 -25.22
CA VAL A 280 -3.53 1.04 -26.34
C VAL A 280 -2.32 0.10 -26.40
N TYR A 281 -1.18 0.51 -25.83
CA TYR A 281 0.00 -0.35 -25.67
C TYR A 281 -0.33 -1.68 -24.98
N MET A 282 -1.13 -1.67 -23.90
CA MET A 282 -1.35 -2.87 -23.09
C MET A 282 -2.01 -4.03 -23.85
N PRO A 283 -3.16 -3.86 -24.55
CA PRO A 283 -3.73 -4.95 -25.34
C PRO A 283 -2.82 -5.39 -26.49
N LEU A 284 -2.07 -4.46 -27.11
CA LEU A 284 -1.10 -4.78 -28.16
C LEU A 284 0.05 -5.64 -27.63
N ALA A 285 0.71 -5.19 -26.56
CA ALA A 285 1.78 -5.91 -25.88
C ALA A 285 1.30 -7.29 -25.41
N SER A 286 0.19 -7.34 -24.68
CA SER A 286 -0.41 -8.58 -24.20
C SER A 286 -0.72 -9.56 -25.32
N SER A 287 -1.15 -9.10 -26.52
CA SER A 287 -1.43 -9.96 -27.67
C SER A 287 -0.23 -10.73 -28.21
N THR A 288 1.00 -10.28 -27.90
CA THR A 288 2.26 -10.93 -28.31
C THR A 288 2.73 -12.04 -27.36
N ASN A 289 1.99 -12.33 -26.29
CA ASN A 289 2.32 -13.31 -25.25
C ASN A 289 3.66 -13.06 -24.52
N PRO A 290 3.87 -11.88 -23.89
CA PRO A 290 5.10 -11.58 -23.18
C PRO A 290 5.30 -12.43 -21.90
N PRO A 291 6.57 -12.67 -21.49
CA PRO A 291 6.92 -13.31 -20.22
C PRO A 291 6.53 -12.47 -18.99
N MET A 292 6.10 -11.22 -19.18
CA MET A 292 5.38 -10.44 -18.17
C MET A 292 4.10 -9.90 -18.81
N ASN A 293 2.95 -10.44 -18.41
CA ASN A 293 1.64 -10.13 -19.00
C ASN A 293 0.54 -10.10 -17.94
N TRP A 294 0.69 -9.20 -16.96
CA TRP A 294 -0.27 -9.05 -15.88
C TRP A 294 -1.65 -8.66 -16.41
N SER A 295 -2.70 -9.09 -15.70
CA SER A 295 -4.11 -8.87 -16.05
C SER A 295 -4.58 -9.42 -17.39
N TYR A 296 -3.72 -10.00 -18.23
CA TYR A 296 -4.09 -10.54 -19.54
C TYR A 296 -4.86 -9.51 -20.42
N THR A 297 -4.28 -8.31 -20.55
CA THR A 297 -4.97 -7.11 -21.08
C THR A 297 -5.36 -7.15 -22.56
N ARG A 298 -5.05 -8.22 -23.30
CA ARG A 298 -5.59 -8.46 -24.65
C ARG A 298 -7.11 -8.64 -24.65
N GLU A 299 -7.68 -9.08 -23.52
CA GLU A 299 -9.13 -9.16 -23.31
C GLU A 299 -9.67 -7.88 -22.66
N ALA A 300 -10.90 -7.48 -23.00
CA ALA A 300 -11.52 -6.28 -22.45
C ALA A 300 -11.64 -6.31 -20.92
N GLN A 301 -11.99 -7.47 -20.34
CA GLN A 301 -12.07 -7.66 -18.89
C GLN A 301 -10.70 -7.47 -18.22
N GLY A 302 -9.64 -8.03 -18.81
CA GLY A 302 -8.28 -7.88 -18.31
C GLY A 302 -7.75 -6.44 -18.42
N PHE A 303 -8.03 -5.78 -19.55
CA PHE A 303 -7.71 -4.36 -19.75
C PHE A 303 -8.40 -3.48 -18.70
N PHE A 304 -9.70 -3.70 -18.47
CA PHE A 304 -10.45 -2.97 -17.46
C PHE A 304 -9.95 -3.28 -16.04
N TYR A 305 -9.66 -4.55 -15.72
CA TYR A 305 -9.09 -4.95 -14.42
C TYR A 305 -7.82 -4.14 -14.09
N SER A 306 -6.93 -3.98 -15.08
CA SER A 306 -5.70 -3.20 -14.92
C SER A 306 -5.95 -1.71 -14.71
N ILE A 307 -6.77 -1.08 -15.56
CA ILE A 307 -7.09 0.35 -15.41
C ILE A 307 -7.83 0.62 -14.11
N ASN A 308 -8.80 -0.24 -13.75
CA ASN A 308 -9.63 -0.10 -12.57
C ASN A 308 -8.87 -0.37 -11.26
N ARG A 309 -7.63 -0.86 -11.33
CA ARG A 309 -6.83 -1.18 -10.15
C ARG A 309 -7.52 -2.22 -9.26
N SER A 310 -8.23 -3.17 -9.87
CA SER A 310 -9.13 -4.10 -9.17
C SER A 310 -8.43 -5.01 -8.14
N GLN A 311 -7.11 -5.15 -8.21
CA GLN A 311 -6.31 -5.92 -7.24
C GLN A 311 -6.09 -5.19 -5.91
N TYR A 312 -6.28 -3.87 -5.88
CA TYR A 312 -6.05 -3.05 -4.68
C TYR A 312 -7.36 -2.80 -3.94
N GLN A 313 -7.27 -2.48 -2.64
CA GLN A 313 -8.43 -2.04 -1.87
C GLN A 313 -8.96 -0.70 -2.41
N GLY A 314 -10.27 -0.64 -2.64
CA GLY A 314 -10.94 0.51 -3.25
C GLY A 314 -10.62 0.69 -4.75
N PRO A 315 -11.13 -0.19 -5.64
CA PRO A 315 -11.00 -0.02 -7.08
C PRO A 315 -11.53 1.33 -7.58
N LEU A 316 -11.11 1.78 -8.77
CA LEU A 316 -11.53 3.08 -9.31
C LEU A 316 -13.07 3.19 -9.46
N THR A 317 -13.78 2.10 -9.76
CA THR A 317 -15.25 2.08 -9.78
C THR A 317 -15.82 2.47 -8.41
N GLU A 318 -15.36 1.85 -7.34
CA GLU A 318 -15.80 2.12 -5.97
C GLU A 318 -15.46 3.56 -5.57
N GLN A 319 -14.22 4.01 -5.81
CA GLN A 319 -13.80 5.38 -5.54
C GLN A 319 -14.64 6.39 -6.32
N SER A 320 -14.93 6.11 -7.59
CA SER A 320 -15.76 6.97 -8.44
C SER A 320 -17.21 7.06 -7.94
N ILE A 321 -17.77 5.95 -7.45
CA ILE A 321 -19.11 5.91 -6.87
C ILE A 321 -19.13 6.66 -5.53
N LYS A 322 -18.12 6.47 -4.68
CA LYS A 322 -17.96 7.17 -3.39
C LYS A 322 -17.80 8.68 -3.54
N THR A 323 -17.20 9.13 -4.65
CA THR A 323 -16.94 10.55 -4.94
C THR A 323 -18.01 11.12 -5.88
N LEU A 324 -17.86 10.95 -7.19
CA LEU A 324 -18.76 11.47 -8.21
C LEU A 324 -20.17 10.89 -8.06
N GLY A 325 -20.31 9.60 -7.76
CA GLY A 325 -21.61 8.98 -7.54
C GLY A 325 -22.37 9.59 -6.37
N ARG A 326 -21.67 10.01 -5.30
CA ARG A 326 -22.28 10.73 -4.19
C ARG A 326 -22.80 12.10 -4.63
N PHE A 327 -22.02 12.86 -5.41
CA PHE A 327 -22.47 14.14 -5.97
C PHE A 327 -23.63 13.98 -6.95
N MET A 328 -23.66 12.89 -7.72
CA MET A 328 -24.73 12.58 -8.68
C MET A 328 -25.93 11.86 -8.03
N GLY A 329 -25.89 11.57 -6.72
CA GLY A 329 -26.95 10.88 -5.97
C GLY A 329 -27.14 9.40 -6.31
N THR A 330 -26.15 8.74 -6.89
CA THR A 330 -26.16 7.30 -7.24
C THR A 330 -25.44 6.44 -6.20
N TYR A 331 -24.72 7.07 -5.27
CA TYR A 331 -24.10 6.38 -4.14
C TYR A 331 -25.18 5.76 -3.24
N PRO A 332 -25.15 4.44 -3.00
CA PRO A 332 -26.20 3.76 -2.24
C PRO A 332 -26.24 4.12 -0.73
N GLY A 333 -25.29 4.93 -0.24
CA GLY A 333 -25.12 5.20 1.20
C GLY A 333 -24.52 3.98 1.88
N GLU A 334 -23.31 4.07 2.43
CA GLU A 334 -22.76 2.96 3.20
C GLU A 334 -23.05 3.12 4.69
N GLN A 335 -23.61 2.06 5.27
CA GLN A 335 -23.43 1.69 6.67
C GLN A 335 -22.04 1.03 6.80
N THR A 336 -20.96 1.79 6.84
CA THR A 336 -19.68 1.23 7.26
C THR A 336 -19.76 0.97 8.77
N LYS A 337 -19.88 -0.30 9.15
CA LYS A 337 -19.62 -0.71 10.53
C LYS A 337 -18.14 -0.41 10.82
N PRO A 338 -17.80 0.38 11.85
CA PRO A 338 -16.41 0.43 12.30
C PRO A 338 -15.98 -0.99 12.68
N LYS A 339 -14.74 -1.37 12.33
CA LYS A 339 -14.15 -2.61 12.84
C LYS A 339 -14.08 -2.49 14.36
N ALA A 340 -14.58 -3.50 15.07
CA ALA A 340 -14.55 -3.51 16.53
C ALA A 340 -13.09 -3.37 17.02
N GLY A 341 -12.82 -2.36 17.86
CA GLY A 341 -11.49 -2.12 18.44
C GLY A 341 -10.59 -1.11 17.71
N GLU A 342 -11.00 -0.54 16.57
CA GLU A 342 -10.31 0.61 15.98
C GLU A 342 -10.77 1.91 16.64
N VAL A 343 -9.85 2.60 17.32
CA VAL A 343 -10.09 3.96 17.82
C VAL A 343 -10.22 4.88 16.62
N GLU A 344 -11.39 5.50 16.45
CA GLU A 344 -11.64 6.44 15.35
C GLU A 344 -10.82 7.71 15.59
N ARG A 345 -9.71 7.84 14.87
CA ARG A 345 -8.80 8.99 14.98
C ARG A 345 -9.43 10.21 14.33
N SER A 346 -9.30 11.38 14.96
CA SER A 346 -9.86 12.58 14.37
C SER A 346 -9.07 12.96 13.09
N LYS A 347 -9.77 13.42 12.04
CA LYS A 347 -9.10 13.89 10.80
C LYS A 347 -8.08 15.00 11.06
N ARG A 348 -8.27 15.76 12.16
CA ARG A 348 -7.35 16.80 12.60
C ARG A 348 -6.05 16.22 13.16
N GLU A 349 -6.12 15.18 13.98
CA GLU A 349 -4.92 14.48 14.49
C GLU A 349 -4.06 13.95 13.34
N VAL A 350 -4.70 13.22 12.41
CA VAL A 350 -4.01 12.66 11.23
C VAL A 350 -3.32 13.77 10.42
N LEU A 351 -4.01 14.89 10.20
CA LEU A 351 -3.43 16.04 9.50
C LEU A 351 -2.23 16.65 10.23
N VAL A 352 -2.33 16.85 11.55
CA VAL A 352 -1.27 17.49 12.35
C VAL A 352 -0.03 16.59 12.40
N GLU A 353 -0.22 15.30 12.64
CA GLU A 353 0.87 14.32 12.68
C GLU A 353 1.57 14.21 11.33
N TRP A 354 0.80 14.01 10.25
CA TRP A 354 1.36 13.95 8.91
C TRP A 354 2.08 15.24 8.53
N ALA A 355 1.50 16.40 8.84
CA ALA A 355 2.14 17.68 8.53
C ALA A 355 3.47 17.84 9.27
N GLY A 356 3.52 17.55 10.58
CA GLY A 356 4.75 17.62 11.37
C GLY A 356 5.82 16.66 10.86
N PHE A 357 5.42 15.42 10.58
CA PHE A 357 6.29 14.39 10.02
C PHE A 357 6.84 14.79 8.64
N PHE A 358 5.97 15.24 7.73
CA PHE A 358 6.39 15.59 6.37
C PHE A 358 7.35 16.79 6.34
N TRP A 359 7.14 17.79 7.21
CA TRP A 359 8.10 18.90 7.36
C TRP A 359 9.47 18.41 7.86
N LEU A 360 9.51 17.42 8.76
CA LEU A 360 10.75 16.79 9.20
C LEU A 360 11.46 16.08 8.02
N GLN A 361 10.71 15.39 7.16
CA GLN A 361 11.27 14.72 5.98
C GLN A 361 11.79 15.71 4.94
N LEU A 362 11.09 16.83 4.72
CA LEU A 362 11.59 17.92 3.86
C LEU A 362 12.86 18.57 4.43
N ASN A 363 12.93 18.73 5.74
CA ASN A 363 14.12 19.25 6.41
C ASN A 363 15.34 18.36 6.17
N ARG A 364 15.16 17.03 6.29
CA ARG A 364 16.20 16.03 6.00
C ARG A 364 16.60 16.03 4.53
N SER A 365 15.61 16.13 3.63
CA SER A 365 15.81 16.04 2.19
C SER A 365 16.43 17.28 1.54
N PHE A 366 16.19 18.47 2.10
CA PHE A 366 16.70 19.74 1.57
C PHE A 366 17.66 20.40 2.57
N THR A 367 17.14 21.25 3.47
CA THR A 367 17.80 21.88 4.63
C THR A 367 16.75 22.68 5.41
N PRO A 368 17.02 23.13 6.67
CA PRO A 368 16.16 24.07 7.36
C PRO A 368 15.97 25.40 6.61
N PHE A 369 16.98 25.85 5.85
CA PHE A 369 16.92 27.09 5.08
C PHE A 369 15.87 27.03 3.96
N SER A 370 15.70 25.86 3.32
CA SER A 370 14.67 25.67 2.30
C SER A 370 13.26 25.92 2.84
N ILE A 371 12.98 25.53 4.08
CA ILE A 371 11.69 25.81 4.73
C ILE A 371 11.49 27.32 4.91
N ILE A 372 12.52 28.04 5.34
CA ILE A 372 12.47 29.51 5.45
C ILE A 372 12.19 30.13 4.07
N PHE A 373 12.87 29.67 3.03
CA PHE A 373 12.67 30.16 1.67
C PHE A 373 11.27 29.85 1.15
N TYR A 374 10.71 28.67 1.43
CA TYR A 374 9.32 28.37 1.12
C TYR A 374 8.38 29.43 1.68
N PHE A 375 8.46 29.76 2.98
CA PHE A 375 7.59 30.79 3.58
C PHE A 375 7.88 32.20 3.05
N CYS A 376 9.14 32.51 2.70
CA CYS A 376 9.49 33.78 2.04
C CYS A 376 8.82 33.94 0.68
N SER A 377 8.49 32.85 -0.02
CA SER A 377 7.80 32.91 -1.30
C SER A 377 6.35 33.42 -1.17
N ILE A 378 5.70 33.16 -0.02
CA ILE A 378 4.38 33.75 0.32
C ILE A 378 4.52 35.27 0.47
N LEU A 379 5.57 35.74 1.17
CA LEU A 379 5.84 37.16 1.34
C LEU A 379 6.16 37.85 0.00
N ALA A 380 6.88 37.17 -0.89
CA ALA A 380 7.18 37.66 -2.23
C ALA A 380 5.90 37.94 -3.01
N ALA A 381 4.88 37.08 -2.89
CA ALA A 381 3.59 37.27 -3.55
C ALA A 381 2.93 38.60 -3.15
N LEU A 382 3.10 39.11 -1.93
CA LEU A 382 2.46 40.36 -1.50
C LEU A 382 2.93 41.61 -2.26
N ARG A 383 4.04 41.53 -3.02
CA ARG A 383 4.68 42.69 -3.70
C ARG A 383 4.68 42.63 -5.22
N LEU A 384 4.20 41.55 -5.82
CA LEU A 384 4.34 41.33 -7.27
C LEU A 384 3.09 41.79 -8.06
N SER A 385 3.11 41.71 -9.39
CA SER A 385 1.90 41.94 -10.21
C SER A 385 0.98 40.71 -10.19
N LEU A 386 -0.30 40.87 -10.56
CA LEU A 386 -1.27 39.76 -10.53
C LEU A 386 -0.75 38.48 -11.19
N ASN A 387 -0.22 38.55 -12.43
CA ASN A 387 0.27 37.38 -13.14
C ASN A 387 1.40 36.65 -12.39
N ARG A 388 2.32 37.42 -11.78
CA ARG A 388 3.44 36.90 -10.99
C ARG A 388 2.97 36.28 -9.68
N ARG A 389 2.04 36.93 -8.97
CA ARG A 389 1.41 36.38 -7.75
C ARG A 389 0.64 35.11 -8.03
N THR A 390 -0.10 35.07 -9.14
CA THR A 390 -0.89 33.92 -9.56
C THR A 390 -0.01 32.68 -9.73
N TRP A 391 1.20 32.81 -10.27
CA TRP A 391 2.14 31.68 -10.37
C TRP A 391 2.57 31.16 -9.00
N ILE A 392 2.86 32.05 -8.04
CA ILE A 392 3.23 31.66 -6.67
C ILE A 392 2.05 30.97 -5.98
N TYR A 393 0.83 31.52 -6.08
CA TYR A 393 -0.36 30.91 -5.50
C TYR A 393 -0.64 29.53 -6.09
N LEU A 394 -0.47 29.38 -7.41
CA LEU A 394 -0.63 28.11 -8.10
C LEU A 394 0.31 27.04 -7.51
N LEU A 395 1.59 27.37 -7.35
CA LEU A 395 2.57 26.42 -6.83
C LEU A 395 2.34 26.07 -5.35
N HIS A 396 1.88 27.01 -4.51
CA HIS A 396 1.49 26.68 -3.13
C HIS A 396 0.28 25.77 -3.08
N ILE A 397 -0.73 26.02 -3.92
CA ILE A 397 -1.91 25.15 -4.00
C ILE A 397 -1.49 23.77 -4.51
N ALA A 398 -0.66 23.70 -5.54
CA ALA A 398 -0.08 22.45 -6.04
C ALA A 398 0.67 21.69 -4.94
N PHE A 399 1.49 22.39 -4.16
CA PHE A 399 2.22 21.81 -3.04
C PHE A 399 1.28 21.29 -1.95
N VAL A 400 0.26 22.05 -1.54
CA VAL A 400 -0.69 21.61 -0.51
C VAL A 400 -1.50 20.39 -0.96
N LEU A 401 -1.92 20.38 -2.22
CA LEU A 401 -2.63 19.26 -2.83
C LEU A 401 -1.76 17.99 -2.83
N ALA A 402 -0.50 18.12 -3.23
CA ALA A 402 0.45 17.02 -3.35
C ALA A 402 1.02 16.52 -2.01
N ALA A 403 1.39 17.43 -1.12
CA ALA A 403 2.12 17.14 0.12
C ALA A 403 1.22 16.71 1.27
N PHE A 404 -0.01 17.23 1.32
CA PHE A 404 -0.90 17.02 2.47
C PHE A 404 -2.21 16.38 2.07
N LEU A 405 -2.95 16.98 1.11
CA LEU A 405 -4.29 16.49 0.80
C LEU A 405 -4.26 15.05 0.25
N GLN A 406 -3.43 14.78 -0.76
CA GLN A 406 -3.35 13.46 -1.36
C GLN A 406 -2.89 12.38 -0.37
N PRO A 407 -1.73 12.50 0.32
CA PRO A 407 -1.29 11.46 1.25
C PRO A 407 -2.31 11.15 2.35
N ILE A 408 -2.99 12.19 2.89
CA ILE A 408 -4.01 11.99 3.92
C ILE A 408 -5.24 11.25 3.37
N LEU A 409 -5.66 11.55 2.14
CA LEU A 409 -6.74 10.82 1.47
C LEU A 409 -6.35 9.37 1.15
N ASP A 410 -5.06 9.14 0.86
CA ASP A 410 -4.49 7.81 0.58
C ASP A 410 -4.17 7.01 1.86
N GLY A 411 -4.44 7.57 3.06
CA GLY A 411 -4.25 6.88 4.33
C GLY A 411 -2.80 6.83 4.81
N ALA A 412 -2.05 7.91 4.60
CA ALA A 412 -0.66 8.04 5.02
C ALA A 412 -0.39 7.70 6.49
N LYS A 413 0.73 7.00 6.68
CA LYS A 413 1.24 6.57 7.97
C LYS A 413 2.62 7.19 8.19
N ILE A 414 2.96 7.37 9.47
CA ILE A 414 4.20 8.03 9.91
C ILE A 414 5.23 7.05 10.48
N ASP A 415 4.91 5.75 10.50
CA ASP A 415 5.85 4.65 10.76
C ASP A 415 6.79 4.44 9.57
N ALA A 416 7.86 3.66 9.77
CA ALA A 416 8.89 3.47 8.75
C ALA A 416 8.34 2.84 7.46
N ASP A 417 7.56 1.76 7.58
CA ASP A 417 6.93 1.09 6.44
C ASP A 417 6.01 2.01 5.64
N GLY A 418 5.20 2.79 6.36
CA GLY A 418 4.30 3.78 5.80
C GLY A 418 5.04 4.86 5.02
N TRP A 419 6.13 5.37 5.57
CA TRP A 419 6.97 6.34 4.86
C TRP A 419 7.64 5.74 3.63
N TRP A 420 8.21 4.54 3.72
CA TRP A 420 8.85 3.88 2.59
C TRP A 420 7.90 3.64 1.43
N LEU A 421 6.64 3.29 1.71
CA LEU A 421 5.60 3.14 0.69
C LEU A 421 5.24 4.46 -0.01
N GLN A 422 5.36 5.60 0.68
CA GLN A 422 4.90 6.89 0.19
C GLN A 422 6.00 7.82 -0.32
N MET A 423 7.22 7.63 0.17
CA MET A 423 8.39 8.42 -0.18
C MET A 423 8.57 8.56 -1.71
N PRO A 424 8.39 7.50 -2.54
CA PRO A 424 8.50 7.63 -3.99
C PRO A 424 7.50 8.63 -4.62
N TYR A 425 6.32 8.78 -4.02
CA TYR A 425 5.28 9.72 -4.46
C TYR A 425 5.72 11.17 -4.29
N HIS A 426 6.71 11.46 -3.44
CA HIS A 426 7.14 12.83 -3.15
C HIS A 426 8.19 13.40 -4.11
N THR A 427 8.60 12.64 -5.13
CA THR A 427 9.49 13.12 -6.22
C THR A 427 8.96 14.42 -6.86
N TYR A 428 7.68 14.46 -7.21
CA TYR A 428 7.06 15.64 -7.82
C TYR A 428 6.67 16.72 -6.80
N THR A 429 6.38 16.35 -5.54
CA THR A 429 6.20 17.30 -4.43
C THR A 429 7.47 18.10 -4.18
N ASN A 430 8.61 17.42 -4.14
CA ASN A 430 9.93 18.04 -3.96
C ASN A 430 10.29 18.97 -5.12
N LEU A 431 9.91 18.61 -6.36
CA LEU A 431 10.03 19.48 -7.54
C LEU A 431 9.27 20.80 -7.34
N ILE A 432 8.00 20.74 -6.94
CA ILE A 432 7.18 21.94 -6.68
C ILE A 432 7.77 22.76 -5.52
N PHE A 433 8.19 22.10 -4.44
CA PHE A 433 8.82 22.72 -3.28
C PHE A 433 10.10 23.48 -3.65
N SER A 434 10.96 22.89 -4.49
CA SER A 434 12.18 23.53 -4.98
C SER A 434 11.89 24.82 -5.76
N LEU A 435 10.87 24.81 -6.64
CA LEU A 435 10.44 26.02 -7.37
C LEU A 435 9.96 27.14 -6.42
N LEU A 436 9.26 26.78 -5.33
CA LEU A 436 8.84 27.73 -4.29
C LEU A 436 10.05 28.30 -3.54
N CYS A 437 10.99 27.45 -3.16
CA CYS A 437 12.22 27.86 -2.48
C CYS A 437 13.06 28.84 -3.32
N VAL A 438 13.17 28.61 -4.64
CA VAL A 438 13.85 29.54 -5.55
C VAL A 438 13.23 30.94 -5.49
N MET A 439 11.90 31.03 -5.53
CA MET A 439 11.21 32.32 -5.52
C MET A 439 11.37 33.05 -4.18
N GLY A 440 11.26 32.34 -3.07
CA GLY A 440 11.42 32.95 -1.75
C GLY A 440 12.86 33.27 -1.39
N GLY A 441 13.82 32.41 -1.75
CA GLY A 441 15.25 32.68 -1.62
C GLY A 441 15.69 33.86 -2.48
N GLY A 442 15.25 33.89 -3.75
CA GLY A 442 15.47 35.03 -4.64
C GLY A 442 14.90 36.34 -4.08
N TYR A 443 13.67 36.30 -3.54
CA TYR A 443 13.06 37.47 -2.91
C TYR A 443 13.83 37.96 -1.67
N LEU A 444 14.21 37.05 -0.77
CA LEU A 444 14.94 37.41 0.44
C LEU A 444 16.30 38.01 0.12
N LEU A 445 17.04 37.38 -0.79
CA LEU A 445 18.36 37.84 -1.23
C LEU A 445 18.28 39.17 -1.99
N ASP A 446 17.28 39.36 -2.85
CA ASP A 446 17.02 40.65 -3.50
C ASP A 446 16.73 41.74 -2.46
N ALA A 447 15.90 41.45 -1.45
CA ALA A 447 15.58 42.40 -0.39
C ALA A 447 16.82 42.80 0.46
N LEU A 448 17.71 41.85 0.75
CA LEU A 448 18.96 42.11 1.46
C LEU A 448 19.94 42.93 0.63
N THR A 449 20.09 42.60 -0.66
CA THR A 449 21.06 43.21 -1.57
C THR A 449 20.67 44.63 -1.98
N ARG A 450 19.37 44.94 -2.02
CA ARG A 450 18.88 46.33 -2.17
C ARG A 450 19.33 47.24 -1.04
N ARG A 451 19.47 46.72 0.19
CA ARG A 451 19.95 47.50 1.35
C ARG A 451 21.47 47.56 1.42
N ARG A 452 22.15 46.46 1.07
CA ARG A 452 23.61 46.35 1.08
C ARG A 452 24.08 45.46 -0.06
N THR A 453 24.55 46.06 -1.16
CA THR A 453 24.93 45.32 -2.39
C THR A 453 26.00 44.24 -2.16
N LYS A 454 26.93 44.44 -1.21
CA LYS A 454 27.96 43.45 -0.85
C LYS A 454 27.38 42.12 -0.33
N LEU A 455 26.15 42.11 0.18
CA LEU A 455 25.49 40.88 0.64
C LEU A 455 25.15 39.91 -0.50
N ILE A 456 25.31 40.30 -1.77
CA ILE A 456 25.09 39.40 -2.89
C ILE A 456 26.04 38.19 -2.84
N TRP A 457 27.23 38.35 -2.25
CA TRP A 457 28.19 37.26 -2.10
C TRP A 457 27.68 36.11 -1.22
N ILE A 458 26.63 36.32 -0.41
CA ILE A 458 25.93 35.23 0.29
C ILE A 458 25.39 34.19 -0.72
N THR A 459 25.01 34.61 -1.94
CA THR A 459 24.55 33.67 -2.98
C THR A 459 25.61 32.65 -3.37
N ALA A 460 26.90 32.99 -3.26
CA ALA A 460 28.01 32.06 -3.51
C ALA A 460 28.09 30.93 -2.47
N LEU A 461 27.38 31.03 -1.34
CA LEU A 461 27.28 29.97 -0.33
C LEU A 461 26.14 28.98 -0.61
N LEU A 462 25.17 29.31 -1.49
CA LEU A 462 24.06 28.41 -1.80
C LEU A 462 24.47 27.03 -2.36
N PRO A 463 25.58 26.89 -3.12
CA PRO A 463 26.08 25.57 -3.52
C PRO A 463 26.46 24.63 -2.37
N ILE A 464 26.58 25.13 -1.13
CA ILE A 464 26.75 24.27 0.05
C ILE A 464 25.52 23.37 0.27
N MET A 465 24.31 23.84 -0.08
CA MET A 465 23.08 23.06 0.10
C MET A 465 23.06 21.76 -0.73
N PRO A 466 23.26 21.79 -2.06
CA PRO A 466 23.37 20.55 -2.83
C PRO A 466 24.60 19.73 -2.43
N ALA A 467 25.71 20.34 -2.04
CA ALA A 467 26.88 19.60 -1.54
C ALA A 467 26.55 18.82 -0.24
N TYR A 468 25.81 19.43 0.68
CA TYR A 468 25.31 18.78 1.90
C TYR A 468 24.37 17.63 1.54
N GLY A 469 23.36 17.87 0.70
CA GLY A 469 22.43 16.81 0.27
C GLY A 469 23.15 15.66 -0.43
N PHE A 470 24.14 15.96 -1.27
CA PHE A 470 25.01 14.96 -1.88
C PHE A 470 25.73 14.13 -0.81
N LEU A 471 26.45 14.76 0.13
CA LEU A 471 27.24 14.05 1.13
C LEU A 471 26.40 13.24 2.11
N VAL A 472 25.26 13.76 2.57
CA VAL A 472 24.40 13.10 3.57
C VAL A 472 23.62 11.95 2.95
N ASN A 473 23.11 12.12 1.73
CA ASN A 473 22.25 11.12 1.11
C ASN A 473 23.03 10.12 0.25
N PHE A 474 24.32 10.33 -0.04
CA PHE A 474 25.07 9.47 -0.98
C PHE A 474 25.03 7.99 -0.59
N SER A 475 25.28 7.65 0.68
CA SER A 475 25.37 6.25 1.12
C SER A 475 24.03 5.53 1.04
N GLU A 476 22.92 6.22 1.35
CA GLU A 476 21.59 5.61 1.34
C GLU A 476 20.94 5.64 -0.06
N ALA A 477 21.22 6.67 -0.86
CA ALA A 477 20.64 6.81 -2.19
C ALA A 477 21.42 6.06 -3.27
N SER A 478 22.72 5.88 -3.13
CA SER A 478 23.54 5.19 -4.13
C SER A 478 23.20 3.70 -4.17
N GLN A 479 22.90 3.20 -5.37
CA GLN A 479 22.72 1.76 -5.63
C GLN A 479 23.96 1.15 -6.29
N ARG A 480 25.02 1.95 -6.47
CA ARG A 480 26.29 1.46 -7.01
C ARG A 480 26.84 0.38 -6.10
N ASN A 481 27.25 -0.74 -6.71
CA ASN A 481 27.76 -1.92 -6.02
C ASN A 481 26.75 -2.63 -5.11
N HIS A 482 25.47 -2.26 -5.12
CA HIS A 482 24.43 -3.04 -4.46
C HIS A 482 24.05 -4.20 -5.38
N TRP A 483 24.37 -5.42 -4.96
CA TRP A 483 24.12 -6.63 -5.73
C TRP A 483 23.08 -7.55 -5.09
N PHE A 484 22.39 -7.09 -4.05
CA PHE A 484 21.52 -7.94 -3.23
C PHE A 484 20.35 -8.54 -4.00
N GLY A 485 19.71 -7.78 -4.91
CA GLY A 485 18.69 -8.34 -5.81
C GLY A 485 19.27 -9.42 -6.73
N TRP A 486 20.38 -9.13 -7.41
CA TRP A 486 21.07 -10.13 -8.23
C TRP A 486 21.49 -11.36 -7.41
N MET A 487 22.08 -11.19 -6.23
CA MET A 487 22.50 -12.26 -5.33
C MET A 487 21.31 -13.10 -4.88
N PHE A 488 20.20 -12.46 -4.51
CA PHE A 488 18.95 -13.11 -4.13
C PHE A 488 18.50 -14.08 -5.23
N GLY A 489 18.40 -13.62 -6.48
CA GLY A 489 17.95 -14.45 -7.58
C GLY A 489 18.99 -15.47 -8.05
N HIS A 490 20.25 -15.05 -8.19
CA HIS A 490 21.34 -15.91 -8.64
C HIS A 490 21.60 -17.05 -7.66
N ASP A 491 21.83 -16.74 -6.38
CA ASP A 491 22.18 -17.75 -5.38
C ASP A 491 20.99 -18.65 -5.03
N MET A 492 19.75 -18.18 -5.26
CA MET A 492 18.55 -19.03 -5.16
C MET A 492 18.46 -20.02 -6.31
N LEU A 493 18.71 -19.57 -7.54
CA LEU A 493 18.37 -20.36 -8.71
C LEU A 493 19.54 -21.18 -9.24
N LYS A 494 20.81 -20.76 -9.11
CA LYS A 494 21.94 -21.36 -9.84
C LYS A 494 22.08 -22.89 -9.68
N ASP A 495 21.80 -23.43 -8.50
CA ASP A 495 22.04 -24.83 -8.15
C ASP A 495 20.78 -25.73 -8.30
N LEU A 496 19.63 -25.16 -8.68
CA LEU A 496 18.40 -25.93 -8.79
C LEU A 496 18.48 -26.96 -9.94
N PRO A 497 17.94 -28.18 -9.79
CA PRO A 497 17.87 -29.16 -10.87
C PRO A 497 17.19 -28.62 -12.13
N LYS A 498 17.61 -29.11 -13.29
CA LYS A 498 17.03 -28.68 -14.57
C LYS A 498 15.57 -29.07 -14.67
N GLY A 499 14.74 -28.18 -15.22
CA GLY A 499 13.31 -28.42 -15.39
C GLY A 499 12.50 -28.32 -14.09
N SER A 500 13.06 -27.80 -12.99
CA SER A 500 12.32 -27.61 -11.74
C SER A 500 11.25 -26.52 -11.86
N ILE A 501 10.19 -26.66 -11.06
CA ILE A 501 9.14 -25.66 -10.90
C ILE A 501 9.42 -24.84 -9.64
N VAL A 502 9.67 -23.55 -9.82
CA VAL A 502 9.90 -22.59 -8.74
C VAL A 502 8.59 -21.87 -8.47
N ILE A 503 8.13 -21.95 -7.22
CA ILE A 503 7.03 -21.16 -6.69
C ILE A 503 7.65 -19.96 -5.98
N GLY A 504 7.35 -18.75 -6.45
CA GLY A 504 7.95 -17.54 -5.89
C GLY A 504 7.83 -16.31 -6.78
N GLY A 505 8.58 -15.28 -6.43
CA GLY A 505 8.66 -14.00 -7.12
C GLY A 505 7.62 -12.99 -6.66
N SER A 506 7.17 -13.00 -5.40
CA SER A 506 6.22 -11.99 -4.91
C SER A 506 6.64 -11.17 -3.69
N ASP A 507 6.95 -11.72 -2.51
CA ASP A 507 7.18 -10.87 -1.32
C ASP A 507 8.65 -10.78 -0.87
N PRO A 508 9.36 -11.87 -0.54
CA PRO A 508 10.77 -11.77 -0.15
C PRO A 508 11.64 -11.18 -1.25
N GLY A 509 11.62 -11.68 -2.49
CA GLY A 509 12.41 -11.13 -3.60
C GLY A 509 11.58 -10.82 -4.82
N ARG A 510 10.44 -10.16 -4.61
CA ARG A 510 9.45 -9.76 -5.61
C ARG A 510 10.00 -9.70 -7.05
N PHE A 511 9.54 -10.62 -7.90
CA PHE A 511 9.91 -10.82 -9.31
C PHE A 511 11.40 -10.92 -9.66
N VAL A 512 12.32 -10.94 -8.70
CA VAL A 512 13.75 -11.17 -8.94
C VAL A 512 13.98 -12.53 -9.60
N PRO A 513 13.41 -13.66 -9.13
CA PRO A 513 13.55 -14.95 -9.84
C PRO A 513 13.04 -14.89 -11.29
N THR A 514 11.92 -14.18 -11.51
CA THR A 514 11.35 -13.94 -12.84
C THR A 514 12.31 -13.17 -13.74
N TYR A 515 12.97 -12.13 -13.21
CA TYR A 515 14.04 -11.42 -13.91
C TYR A 515 15.25 -12.30 -14.17
N MET A 516 15.67 -13.16 -13.24
CA MET A 516 16.82 -14.02 -13.49
C MET A 516 16.57 -14.99 -14.65
N ILE A 517 15.36 -15.54 -14.76
CA ILE A 517 14.98 -16.49 -15.82
C ILE A 517 14.74 -15.78 -17.15
N PHE A 518 13.98 -14.67 -17.17
CA PHE A 518 13.57 -14.02 -18.42
C PHE A 518 14.39 -12.79 -18.79
N GLY A 519 15.11 -12.18 -17.85
CA GLY A 519 15.93 -10.97 -18.05
C GLY A 519 17.42 -11.25 -18.07
N GLU A 520 18.00 -11.81 -17.00
CA GLU A 520 19.45 -12.10 -16.92
C GLU A 520 19.85 -13.23 -17.88
N SER A 521 19.17 -14.39 -17.83
CA SER A 521 19.55 -15.59 -18.59
C SER A 521 19.63 -15.42 -20.13
N PRO A 522 18.71 -14.72 -20.83
CA PRO A 522 18.81 -14.57 -22.28
C PRO A 522 19.85 -13.56 -22.74
N GLN A 523 20.44 -12.75 -21.85
CA GLN A 523 21.45 -11.77 -22.24
C GLN A 523 22.73 -12.45 -22.76
N PRO A 524 23.51 -11.78 -23.63
CA PRO A 524 24.86 -12.22 -24.00
C PRO A 524 25.78 -12.36 -22.78
N ALA A 525 26.67 -13.36 -22.80
CA ALA A 525 27.61 -13.65 -21.71
C ALA A 525 28.48 -12.45 -21.30
N ALA A 526 28.81 -11.55 -22.24
CA ALA A 526 29.61 -10.35 -21.98
C ALA A 526 28.88 -9.26 -21.16
N LEU A 527 27.55 -9.34 -21.06
CA LEU A 527 26.72 -8.39 -20.31
C LEU A 527 26.30 -8.91 -18.94
N LYS A 528 26.46 -10.22 -18.69
CA LYS A 528 26.11 -10.84 -17.40
C LYS A 528 27.22 -10.68 -16.38
N ARG A 529 26.83 -10.64 -15.12
CA ARG A 529 27.79 -10.73 -14.01
C ARG A 529 28.39 -12.13 -13.88
N ASP A 530 27.55 -13.16 -14.02
CA ASP A 530 27.98 -14.54 -14.19
C ASP A 530 27.75 -14.95 -15.66
N PRO A 531 28.82 -15.02 -16.48
CA PRO A 531 28.73 -15.42 -17.89
C PRO A 531 28.10 -16.81 -18.09
N GLY A 532 28.21 -17.70 -17.10
CA GLY A 532 27.68 -19.07 -17.14
C GLY A 532 26.24 -19.22 -16.68
N PHE A 533 25.62 -18.16 -16.14
CA PHE A 533 24.27 -18.23 -15.61
C PHE A 533 23.22 -18.26 -16.73
N ASP A 534 22.51 -19.38 -16.85
CA ASP A 534 21.36 -19.52 -17.74
C ASP A 534 20.34 -20.47 -17.10
N ARG A 535 19.21 -19.91 -16.68
CA ARG A 535 18.12 -20.63 -16.02
C ARG A 535 16.82 -20.64 -16.82
N ARG A 536 16.89 -20.49 -18.15
CA ARG A 536 15.72 -20.62 -19.04
C ARG A 536 15.10 -22.02 -19.06
N ASP A 537 15.74 -22.98 -18.39
CA ASP A 537 15.25 -24.33 -18.16
C ASP A 537 14.23 -24.43 -17.01
N LEU A 538 14.11 -23.40 -16.17
CA LEU A 538 13.20 -23.39 -15.03
C LEU A 538 11.81 -22.86 -15.38
N TYR A 539 10.81 -23.34 -14.64
CA TYR A 539 9.47 -22.78 -14.63
C TYR A 539 9.32 -21.88 -13.41
N ILE A 540 8.74 -20.69 -13.59
CA ILE A 540 8.42 -19.78 -12.48
C ILE A 540 6.92 -19.55 -12.41
N ILE A 541 6.35 -19.75 -11.21
CA ILE A 541 4.95 -19.54 -10.88
C ILE A 541 4.88 -18.68 -9.61
N THR A 542 4.15 -17.57 -9.69
CA THR A 542 3.98 -16.64 -8.59
C THR A 542 2.87 -17.09 -7.67
N GLN A 543 3.17 -17.12 -6.36
CA GLN A 543 2.21 -17.52 -5.33
C GLN A 543 0.98 -16.60 -5.30
N ASN A 544 1.18 -15.28 -5.23
CA ASN A 544 0.13 -14.31 -4.90
C ASN A 544 -0.98 -14.14 -5.96
N ALA A 545 -0.77 -14.62 -7.19
CA ALA A 545 -1.77 -14.56 -8.25
C ALA A 545 -2.34 -15.97 -8.56
N LEU A 546 -1.91 -16.99 -7.81
CA LEU A 546 -2.24 -18.38 -8.07
C LEU A 546 -3.71 -18.65 -7.76
N GLY A 547 -4.53 -18.71 -8.80
CA GLY A 547 -5.99 -18.86 -8.69
C GLY A 547 -6.77 -17.73 -9.34
N GLU A 548 -6.11 -16.63 -9.66
CA GLU A 548 -6.71 -15.60 -10.51
C GLU A 548 -6.88 -16.12 -11.94
N SER A 549 -8.09 -15.98 -12.50
CA SER A 549 -8.41 -16.44 -13.86
C SER A 549 -7.47 -15.86 -14.92
N ASN A 550 -7.12 -14.58 -14.83
CA ASN A 550 -6.25 -13.92 -15.81
C ASN A 550 -4.80 -14.42 -15.70
N TYR A 551 -4.32 -14.64 -14.49
CA TYR A 551 -2.98 -15.19 -14.25
C TYR A 551 -2.88 -16.65 -14.72
N MET A 552 -3.92 -17.46 -14.48
CA MET A 552 -3.93 -18.86 -14.95
C MET A 552 -3.97 -18.95 -16.48
N LYS A 553 -4.74 -18.08 -17.17
CA LYS A 553 -4.70 -17.98 -18.64
C LYS A 553 -3.28 -17.66 -19.13
N TYR A 554 -2.66 -16.67 -18.51
CA TYR A 554 -1.29 -16.26 -18.78
C TYR A 554 -0.28 -17.42 -18.62
N LEU A 555 -0.31 -18.14 -17.50
CA LEU A 555 0.59 -19.28 -17.28
C LEU A 555 0.36 -20.42 -18.28
N ARG A 556 -0.90 -20.66 -18.67
CA ARG A 556 -1.22 -21.67 -19.68
C ARG A 556 -0.68 -21.32 -21.06
N ASP A 557 -0.76 -20.04 -21.44
CA ASP A 557 -0.14 -19.51 -22.67
C ASP A 557 1.39 -19.63 -22.64
N HIS A 558 2.00 -19.83 -21.48
CA HIS A 558 3.45 -20.02 -21.33
C HIS A 558 3.84 -21.48 -21.28
N TYR A 559 3.23 -22.31 -20.43
CA TYR A 559 3.80 -23.61 -20.07
C TYR A 559 2.95 -24.82 -20.46
N THR A 560 1.87 -24.62 -21.22
CA THR A 560 1.04 -25.74 -21.72
C THR A 560 1.09 -25.86 -23.24
N THR A 561 0.41 -26.87 -23.77
CA THR A 561 0.19 -27.04 -25.21
C THR A 561 -0.64 -25.91 -25.84
N ALA A 562 -1.29 -25.06 -25.03
CA ALA A 562 -2.00 -23.87 -25.49
C ALA A 562 -1.07 -22.71 -25.91
N ARG A 563 0.26 -22.83 -25.68
CA ARG A 563 1.24 -21.79 -26.02
C ARG A 563 1.08 -21.28 -27.46
N PRO A 564 0.76 -19.99 -27.66
CA PRO A 564 0.68 -19.40 -28.99
C PRO A 564 2.02 -19.43 -29.74
N LYS A 565 2.00 -19.82 -31.02
CA LYS A 565 3.17 -19.66 -31.91
C LYS A 565 3.30 -18.20 -32.36
N PRO A 566 4.53 -17.69 -32.56
CA PRO A 566 4.73 -16.32 -33.02
C PRO A 566 4.11 -16.12 -34.42
N LYS A 567 3.24 -15.12 -34.56
CA LYS A 567 2.41 -14.91 -35.76
C LYS A 567 3.09 -14.09 -36.85
N ASN A 568 4.06 -13.26 -36.50
CA ASN A 568 4.67 -12.28 -37.40
C ASN A 568 6.17 -12.06 -37.07
N ALA A 569 6.86 -11.28 -37.91
CA ALA A 569 8.28 -11.00 -37.73
C ALA A 569 8.60 -10.25 -36.43
N PHE A 570 7.68 -9.41 -35.94
CA PHE A 570 7.84 -8.67 -34.70
C PHE A 570 7.83 -9.61 -33.48
N GLU A 571 6.88 -10.55 -33.41
CA GLU A 571 6.83 -11.55 -32.35
C GLU A 571 8.05 -12.49 -32.37
N LYS A 572 8.57 -12.81 -33.56
CA LYS A 572 9.84 -13.57 -33.69
C LYS A 572 11.03 -12.76 -33.20
N TRP A 573 11.09 -11.47 -33.53
CA TRP A 573 12.14 -10.56 -33.05
C TRP A 573 12.11 -10.41 -31.52
N LEU A 574 10.92 -10.42 -30.91
CA LEU A 574 10.74 -10.48 -29.45
C LEU A 574 11.10 -11.85 -28.82
N GLY A 575 11.55 -12.83 -29.62
CA GLY A 575 12.07 -14.11 -29.13
C GLY A 575 11.02 -15.08 -28.58
N ARG A 576 9.72 -14.89 -28.88
CA ARG A 576 8.59 -15.63 -28.26
C ARG A 576 8.63 -17.16 -28.41
N GLU A 577 9.34 -17.66 -29.41
CA GLU A 577 9.55 -19.09 -29.64
C GLU A 577 10.52 -19.74 -28.65
N ASN A 578 11.48 -18.97 -28.12
CA ASN A 578 12.60 -19.47 -27.32
C ASN A 578 12.58 -18.94 -25.87
N THR A 579 11.54 -18.20 -25.48
CA THR A 579 11.42 -17.58 -24.15
C THR A 579 11.17 -18.60 -23.04
N TYR A 580 10.42 -19.67 -23.32
CA TYR A 580 9.91 -20.60 -22.31
C TYR A 580 10.50 -22.02 -22.48
N PRO A 581 10.59 -22.82 -21.40
CA PRO A 581 10.97 -24.23 -21.50
C PRO A 581 10.12 -24.98 -22.54
N GLN A 582 10.70 -25.93 -23.28
CA GLN A 582 9.97 -26.66 -24.32
C GLN A 582 9.00 -27.70 -23.77
N GLU A 583 9.37 -28.34 -22.66
CA GLU A 583 8.49 -29.29 -21.97
C GLU A 583 7.31 -28.55 -21.33
N THR A 584 6.13 -29.15 -21.37
CA THR A 584 4.92 -28.57 -20.80
C THR A 584 4.63 -29.13 -19.42
N ILE A 585 4.06 -28.31 -18.54
CA ILE A 585 3.57 -28.74 -17.23
C ILE A 585 2.03 -28.77 -17.24
N ALA A 586 1.45 -29.59 -16.37
CA ALA A 586 0.01 -29.62 -16.17
C ALA A 586 -0.42 -28.40 -15.34
N LEU A 587 -1.33 -27.59 -15.89
CA LEU A 587 -1.95 -26.44 -15.22
C LEU A 587 -3.47 -26.54 -15.36
N PRO A 588 -4.25 -26.19 -14.33
CA PRO A 588 -5.70 -26.22 -14.41
C PRO A 588 -6.22 -25.08 -15.31
N SER A 589 -7.40 -25.24 -15.90
CA SER A 589 -8.14 -24.15 -16.53
C SER A 589 -8.74 -23.21 -15.46
N PRO A 590 -9.12 -21.97 -15.82
CA PRO A 590 -9.84 -21.09 -14.88
C PRO A 590 -11.12 -21.72 -14.29
N GLU A 591 -11.82 -22.55 -15.05
CA GLU A 591 -12.98 -23.32 -14.58
C GLU A 591 -12.57 -24.44 -13.61
N GLU A 592 -11.50 -25.17 -13.93
CA GLU A 592 -10.95 -26.20 -13.05
C GLU A 592 -10.45 -25.60 -11.73
N CYS A 593 -9.82 -24.41 -11.74
CA CYS A 593 -9.44 -23.70 -10.52
C CYS A 593 -10.64 -23.50 -9.58
N LYS A 594 -11.79 -23.10 -10.12
CA LYS A 594 -13.01 -22.93 -9.32
C LYS A 594 -13.46 -24.26 -8.71
N VAL A 595 -13.44 -25.33 -9.50
CA VAL A 595 -13.82 -26.67 -9.01
C VAL A 595 -12.87 -27.14 -7.90
N ILE A 596 -11.56 -27.00 -8.09
CA ILE A 596 -10.53 -27.36 -7.10
C ILE A 596 -10.77 -26.61 -5.79
N THR A 597 -10.99 -25.29 -5.86
CA THR A 597 -11.23 -24.45 -4.69
C THR A 597 -12.55 -24.82 -3.99
N GLU A 598 -13.64 -25.02 -4.73
CA GLU A 598 -14.93 -25.43 -4.14
C GLU A 598 -14.88 -26.83 -3.51
N ASP A 599 -14.14 -27.77 -4.12
CA ASP A 599 -13.93 -29.09 -3.54
C ASP A 599 -13.10 -29.02 -2.25
N ALA A 600 -12.06 -28.19 -2.21
CA ALA A 600 -11.27 -27.97 -1.00
C ALA A 600 -12.15 -27.41 0.15
N LYS A 601 -13.05 -26.47 -0.14
CA LYS A 601 -13.98 -25.87 0.84
C LYS A 601 -14.89 -26.90 1.52
N LYS A 602 -15.23 -28.01 0.86
CA LYS A 602 -16.10 -29.06 1.44
C LYS A 602 -15.50 -29.75 2.67
N THR A 603 -14.17 -29.77 2.76
CA THR A 603 -13.43 -30.47 3.83
C THR A 603 -12.71 -29.54 4.81
N ALA A 604 -12.57 -28.27 4.46
CA ALA A 604 -11.87 -27.27 5.25
C ALA A 604 -12.74 -26.63 6.34
N SER A 605 -12.16 -26.32 7.48
CA SER A 605 -12.83 -25.55 8.54
C SER A 605 -13.16 -24.13 8.06
N LYS A 606 -14.05 -23.44 8.78
CA LYS A 606 -14.35 -22.02 8.48
C LYS A 606 -13.13 -21.12 8.69
N GLU A 607 -12.27 -21.43 9.67
CA GLU A 607 -11.03 -20.68 9.86
C GLU A 607 -10.07 -20.90 8.69
N GLU A 608 -9.92 -22.14 8.22
CA GLU A 608 -9.06 -22.45 7.06
C GLU A 608 -9.54 -21.75 5.79
N GLN A 609 -10.86 -21.73 5.56
CA GLN A 609 -11.45 -21.03 4.42
C GLN A 609 -11.28 -19.50 4.48
N ALA A 610 -11.08 -18.95 5.68
CA ALA A 610 -10.85 -17.52 5.88
C ALA A 610 -9.38 -17.12 5.67
N ASP A 611 -8.46 -18.09 5.60
CA ASP A 611 -7.06 -17.83 5.30
C ASP A 611 -6.89 -17.40 3.83
N TYR A 612 -6.20 -16.28 3.62
CA TYR A 612 -5.92 -15.74 2.30
C TYR A 612 -5.17 -16.72 1.39
N SER A 613 -4.34 -17.59 1.98
CA SER A 613 -3.55 -18.60 1.24
C SER A 613 -4.35 -19.83 0.84
N PHE A 614 -5.60 -19.98 1.30
CA PHE A 614 -6.38 -21.22 1.15
C PHE A 614 -6.58 -21.63 -0.32
N GLU A 615 -7.15 -20.73 -1.13
CA GLU A 615 -7.46 -21.04 -2.54
C GLU A 615 -6.17 -21.32 -3.33
N MET A 616 -5.13 -20.50 -3.08
CA MET A 616 -3.81 -20.66 -3.70
C MET A 616 -3.16 -21.98 -3.30
N GLY A 617 -3.27 -22.37 -2.04
CA GLY A 617 -2.74 -23.61 -1.49
C GLY A 617 -3.40 -24.84 -2.11
N ALA A 618 -4.72 -24.81 -2.32
CA ALA A 618 -5.45 -25.88 -2.99
C ALA A 618 -5.01 -26.06 -4.46
N ILE A 619 -4.89 -24.95 -5.19
CA ILE A 619 -4.45 -24.96 -6.59
C ILE A 619 -2.99 -25.39 -6.70
N LEU A 620 -2.11 -24.90 -5.82
CA LEU A 620 -0.72 -25.33 -5.78
C LEU A 620 -0.61 -26.83 -5.52
N LYS A 621 -1.41 -27.36 -4.59
CA LYS A 621 -1.44 -28.80 -4.30
C LYS A 621 -1.79 -29.61 -5.53
N TRP A 622 -2.82 -29.18 -6.28
CA TRP A 622 -3.18 -29.82 -7.54
C TRP A 622 -2.03 -29.78 -8.56
N ILE A 623 -1.39 -28.62 -8.74
CA ILE A 623 -0.26 -28.47 -9.68
C ILE A 623 0.89 -29.38 -9.25
N TRP A 624 1.22 -29.40 -7.96
CA TRP A 624 2.26 -30.26 -7.42
C TRP A 624 1.93 -31.74 -7.66
N GLU A 625 0.75 -32.22 -7.31
CA GLU A 625 0.35 -33.62 -7.50
C GLU A 625 0.41 -34.07 -8.96
N LYS A 626 0.07 -33.20 -9.92
CA LYS A 626 0.09 -33.52 -11.35
C LYS A 626 1.49 -33.48 -11.99
N ASN A 627 2.47 -32.86 -11.34
CA ASN A 627 3.79 -32.62 -11.92
C ASN A 627 4.96 -33.21 -11.11
N LYS A 628 4.78 -33.54 -9.82
CA LYS A 628 5.85 -33.95 -8.88
C LYS A 628 6.65 -35.19 -9.30
N ASP A 629 6.10 -36.04 -10.17
CA ASP A 629 6.80 -37.23 -10.61
C ASP A 629 7.86 -36.90 -11.67
N ARG A 630 7.66 -35.81 -12.44
CA ARG A 630 8.55 -35.33 -13.51
C ARG A 630 9.40 -34.13 -13.11
N HIS A 631 8.91 -33.29 -12.20
CA HIS A 631 9.54 -32.03 -11.83
C HIS A 631 9.75 -31.94 -10.32
N ASP A 632 10.91 -31.39 -9.92
CA ASP A 632 11.14 -30.98 -8.53
C ASP A 632 10.51 -29.60 -8.28
N PHE A 633 10.05 -29.38 -7.05
CA PHE A 633 9.39 -28.14 -6.64
C PHE A 633 10.22 -27.43 -5.57
N PHE A 634 10.44 -26.14 -5.78
CA PHE A 634 11.13 -25.26 -4.84
C PHE A 634 10.25 -24.06 -4.52
N ILE A 635 10.17 -23.68 -3.25
CA ILE A 635 9.31 -22.60 -2.79
C ILE A 635 10.15 -21.49 -2.14
N GLU A 636 10.04 -20.30 -2.72
CA GLU A 636 10.27 -19.03 -2.04
C GLU A 636 8.90 -18.55 -1.53
N GLU A 637 8.71 -18.63 -0.21
CA GLU A 637 7.39 -18.42 0.39
C GLU A 637 7.10 -16.95 0.66
N SER A 638 5.98 -16.47 0.12
CA SER A 638 5.43 -15.15 0.42
C SER A 638 4.46 -15.21 1.61
N PHE A 639 3.48 -16.12 1.53
CA PHE A 639 2.56 -16.45 2.62
C PHE A 639 2.68 -17.92 2.99
N SER A 640 2.49 -18.26 4.26
CA SER A 640 2.50 -19.65 4.73
C SER A 640 1.51 -20.49 3.93
N ILE A 641 1.94 -21.64 3.41
CA ILE A 641 1.06 -22.66 2.82
C ILE A 641 1.17 -23.93 3.68
N PRO A 642 0.35 -24.09 4.73
CA PRO A 642 0.62 -25.04 5.81
C PRO A 642 0.86 -26.49 5.38
N TRP A 643 0.14 -26.98 4.35
CA TRP A 643 0.29 -28.35 3.89
C TRP A 643 1.68 -28.63 3.30
N THR A 644 2.38 -27.61 2.79
CA THR A 644 3.71 -27.76 2.19
C THR A 644 4.77 -28.13 3.23
N TYR A 645 4.58 -27.72 4.49
CA TYR A 645 5.53 -27.96 5.58
C TYR A 645 5.65 -29.43 5.96
N ASP A 646 4.64 -30.24 5.63
CA ASP A 646 4.70 -31.70 5.75
C ASP A 646 5.70 -32.35 4.79
N TYR A 647 6.08 -31.64 3.73
CA TYR A 647 6.96 -32.09 2.66
C TYR A 647 8.26 -31.28 2.56
N ALA A 648 8.37 -30.20 3.34
CA ALA A 648 9.44 -29.22 3.20
C ALA A 648 10.81 -29.76 3.66
N ILE A 649 11.82 -29.56 2.82
CA ILE A 649 13.24 -29.77 3.12
C ILE A 649 13.96 -28.44 2.88
N PRO A 650 14.61 -27.83 3.89
CA PRO A 650 15.41 -26.62 3.70
C PRO A 650 16.45 -26.78 2.59
N HIS A 651 16.56 -25.80 1.69
CA HIS A 651 17.43 -25.83 0.52
C HIS A 651 17.98 -24.43 0.20
N GLY A 652 18.89 -23.94 1.04
CA GLY A 652 19.50 -22.63 0.86
C GLY A 652 18.51 -21.48 1.09
N LEU A 653 18.27 -20.69 0.04
CA LEU A 653 17.33 -19.56 0.05
C LEU A 653 15.85 -19.97 -0.15
N VAL A 654 15.59 -21.24 -0.45
CA VAL A 654 14.25 -21.81 -0.67
C VAL A 654 14.10 -23.10 0.13
N TYR A 655 12.93 -23.71 0.09
CA TYR A 655 12.76 -25.11 0.50
C TYR A 655 12.25 -25.96 -0.65
N GLN A 656 12.69 -27.21 -0.68
CA GLN A 656 12.24 -28.21 -1.64
C GLN A 656 11.01 -28.93 -1.09
N LEU A 657 10.04 -29.25 -1.97
CA LEU A 657 8.97 -30.20 -1.64
C LEU A 657 9.43 -31.63 -1.94
N SER A 658 9.54 -32.45 -0.89
CA SER A 658 9.70 -33.90 -1.02
C SER A 658 8.51 -34.51 -1.77
N LYS A 659 8.75 -35.55 -2.58
CA LYS A 659 7.70 -36.29 -3.29
C LYS A 659 6.79 -37.10 -2.35
N THR A 660 7.23 -37.32 -1.12
CA THR A 660 6.53 -38.07 -0.07
C THR A 660 6.51 -37.28 1.23
N LYS A 661 5.46 -37.48 2.03
CA LYS A 661 5.32 -36.82 3.32
C LYS A 661 6.45 -37.25 4.25
N LEU A 662 7.03 -36.29 4.95
CA LEU A 662 8.14 -36.52 5.86
C LEU A 662 7.60 -36.60 7.30
N ASP A 663 8.08 -37.54 8.10
CA ASP A 663 7.77 -37.58 9.55
C ASP A 663 8.58 -36.52 10.32
N ARG A 664 9.84 -36.33 9.93
CA ARG A 664 10.75 -35.31 10.45
C ARG A 664 11.65 -34.80 9.34
N ILE A 665 12.23 -33.62 9.52
CA ILE A 665 13.26 -33.13 8.59
C ILE A 665 14.53 -33.97 8.82
N PRO A 666 15.20 -34.47 7.77
CA PRO A 666 16.41 -35.27 7.93
C PRO A 666 17.52 -34.47 8.66
N PRO A 667 18.19 -35.03 9.68
CA PRO A 667 19.19 -34.31 10.47
C PRO A 667 20.33 -33.70 9.63
N GLU A 668 20.73 -34.38 8.56
CA GLU A 668 21.73 -33.89 7.61
C GLU A 668 21.23 -32.67 6.81
N ALA A 669 19.93 -32.57 6.54
CA ALA A 669 19.35 -31.39 5.89
C ALA A 669 19.34 -30.19 6.86
N VAL A 670 19.03 -30.43 8.14
CA VAL A 670 19.12 -29.42 9.20
C VAL A 670 20.55 -28.91 9.36
N ALA A 671 21.53 -29.82 9.40
CA ALA A 671 22.94 -29.46 9.50
C ALA A 671 23.41 -28.63 8.29
N ARG A 672 23.01 -29.01 7.07
CA ARG A 672 23.31 -28.23 5.85
C ARG A 672 22.65 -26.85 5.86
N ASP A 673 21.41 -26.74 6.32
CA ASP A 673 20.69 -25.47 6.44
C ASP A 673 21.44 -24.48 7.34
N PHE A 674 21.82 -24.91 8.55
CA PHE A 674 22.55 -24.05 9.48
C PHE A 674 23.98 -23.75 9.01
N ALA A 675 24.64 -24.66 8.30
CA ALA A 675 25.93 -24.39 7.69
C ALA A 675 25.81 -23.32 6.58
N PHE A 676 24.83 -23.48 5.69
CA PHE A 676 24.54 -22.52 4.64
C PHE A 676 24.26 -21.13 5.21
N TRP A 677 23.33 -21.01 6.16
CA TRP A 677 22.94 -19.71 6.71
C TRP A 677 24.02 -19.07 7.57
N LYS A 678 24.89 -19.84 8.22
CA LYS A 678 26.08 -19.31 8.88
C LYS A 678 26.96 -18.55 7.89
N ASP A 679 27.29 -19.18 6.77
CA ASP A 679 28.21 -18.60 5.77
C ASP A 679 27.52 -17.50 4.95
N TYR A 680 26.26 -17.71 4.55
CA TYR A 680 25.51 -16.77 3.73
C TYR A 680 25.15 -15.47 4.47
N LYS A 681 24.73 -15.56 5.73
CA LYS A 681 24.53 -14.38 6.57
C LYS A 681 25.84 -13.63 6.81
N ALA A 682 26.94 -14.34 7.08
CA ALA A 682 28.25 -13.69 7.22
C ALA A 682 28.66 -12.96 5.94
N LYS A 683 28.41 -13.55 4.75
CA LYS A 683 28.62 -12.89 3.46
C LYS A 683 27.83 -11.57 3.35
N LEU A 684 26.56 -11.57 3.74
CA LEU A 684 25.70 -10.37 3.71
C LEU A 684 26.14 -9.32 4.74
N LEU A 685 26.32 -9.70 6.00
CA LEU A 685 26.64 -8.79 7.10
C LEU A 685 28.06 -8.20 7.01
N ASN A 686 28.98 -8.88 6.31
CA ASN A 686 30.31 -8.34 6.04
C ASN A 686 30.32 -7.32 4.89
N ASP A 687 29.25 -7.23 4.10
CA ASP A 687 29.07 -6.15 3.13
C ASP A 687 28.50 -4.90 3.82
N PRO A 688 29.26 -3.80 3.92
CA PRO A 688 28.80 -2.61 4.64
C PRO A 688 27.54 -1.96 4.03
N SER A 689 27.26 -2.19 2.74
CA SER A 689 26.05 -1.67 2.08
C SER A 689 24.78 -2.38 2.53
N TYR A 690 24.89 -3.61 3.04
CA TYR A 690 23.73 -4.37 3.52
C TYR A 690 23.04 -3.66 4.70
N ALA A 691 23.80 -3.00 5.57
CA ALA A 691 23.28 -2.29 6.74
C ALA A 691 22.36 -1.10 6.38
N SER A 692 22.50 -0.55 5.17
CA SER A 692 21.68 0.55 4.65
C SER A 692 20.64 0.11 3.60
N ASP A 693 20.61 -1.16 3.22
CA ASP A 693 19.69 -1.69 2.21
C ASP A 693 18.47 -2.33 2.90
N TYR A 694 17.44 -1.50 3.12
CA TYR A 694 16.22 -1.91 3.82
C TYR A 694 15.53 -3.09 3.14
N ASP A 695 15.48 -3.07 1.81
CA ASP A 695 14.84 -4.14 1.04
C ASP A 695 15.62 -5.44 1.21
N ALA A 696 16.96 -5.42 1.08
CA ALA A 696 17.79 -6.60 1.30
C ALA A 696 17.59 -7.20 2.70
N GLN A 697 17.61 -6.36 3.74
CA GLN A 697 17.38 -6.80 5.12
C GLN A 697 16.05 -7.53 5.26
N ARG A 698 14.97 -6.90 4.81
CA ARG A 698 13.62 -7.47 4.86
C ARG A 698 13.53 -8.78 4.08
N SER A 699 14.05 -8.80 2.85
CA SER A 699 14.02 -9.94 1.94
C SER A 699 14.72 -11.17 2.49
N PHE A 700 15.99 -11.04 2.88
CA PHE A 700 16.76 -12.19 3.38
C PHE A 700 16.33 -12.63 4.78
N SER A 701 15.92 -11.69 5.64
CA SER A 701 15.31 -12.02 6.93
C SER A 701 14.03 -12.82 6.76
N LYS A 702 13.16 -12.45 5.81
CA LYS A 702 11.93 -13.18 5.51
C LYS A 702 12.19 -14.61 5.03
N LEU A 703 13.20 -14.84 4.18
CA LEU A 703 13.59 -16.19 3.77
C LEU A 703 14.01 -17.05 4.97
N ARG A 704 14.83 -16.49 5.88
CA ARG A 704 15.24 -17.22 7.08
C ARG A 704 14.07 -17.47 8.04
N GLN A 705 13.16 -16.50 8.18
CA GLN A 705 11.93 -16.62 8.95
C GLN A 705 11.06 -17.78 8.45
N THR A 706 10.90 -17.96 7.14
CA THR A 706 10.13 -19.07 6.56
C THR A 706 10.70 -20.43 7.00
N ILE A 707 12.01 -20.61 6.98
CA ILE A 707 12.63 -21.85 7.48
C ILE A 707 12.40 -22.01 9.00
N GLY A 708 12.44 -20.92 9.77
CA GLY A 708 12.05 -20.92 11.18
C GLY A 708 10.60 -21.36 11.41
N ASN A 709 9.67 -20.91 10.55
CA ASN A 709 8.26 -21.33 10.58
C ASN A 709 8.11 -22.82 10.30
N ILE A 710 8.89 -23.36 9.36
CA ILE A 710 8.93 -24.80 9.07
C ILE A 710 9.41 -25.57 10.33
N TYR A 711 10.52 -25.19 10.95
CA TYR A 711 10.98 -25.85 12.19
C TYR A 711 9.94 -25.77 13.31
N LYS A 712 9.31 -24.60 13.48
CA LYS A 712 8.24 -24.40 14.47
C LYS A 712 7.05 -25.34 14.21
N TYR A 713 6.58 -25.42 12.96
CA TYR A 713 5.49 -26.31 12.56
C TYR A 713 5.82 -27.78 12.87
N ARG A 714 7.08 -28.17 12.66
CA ARG A 714 7.60 -29.52 12.93
C ARG A 714 7.95 -29.76 14.39
N LYS A 715 7.60 -28.83 15.29
CA LYS A 715 7.85 -28.87 16.74
C LYS A 715 9.34 -28.95 17.11
N MET A 716 10.23 -28.54 16.20
CA MET A 716 11.68 -28.44 16.38
C MET A 716 12.01 -27.08 17.00
N LYS A 717 11.68 -26.92 18.29
CA LYS A 717 11.67 -25.60 18.96
C LYS A 717 13.04 -24.94 19.01
N ASP A 718 14.11 -25.68 19.26
CA ASP A 718 15.45 -25.11 19.40
C ASP A 718 16.00 -24.64 18.06
N GLU A 719 15.77 -25.41 17.00
CA GLU A 719 16.10 -25.04 15.63
C GLU A 719 15.29 -23.83 15.16
N ALA A 720 14.00 -23.77 15.50
CA ALA A 720 13.15 -22.63 15.19
C ALA A 720 13.65 -21.35 15.87
N ILE A 721 13.93 -21.39 17.17
CA ILE A 721 14.47 -20.25 17.93
C ILE A 721 15.79 -19.77 17.31
N ARG A 722 16.70 -20.70 16.99
CA ARG A 722 17.97 -20.35 16.35
C ARG A 722 17.77 -19.69 14.98
N ALA A 723 16.90 -20.24 14.13
CA ALA A 723 16.60 -19.65 12.82
C ALA A 723 15.98 -18.25 12.95
N TYR A 724 15.11 -18.02 13.93
CA TYR A 724 14.54 -16.70 14.19
C TYR A 724 15.57 -15.68 14.67
N PHE A 725 16.50 -16.06 15.55
CA PHE A 725 17.62 -15.18 15.90
C PHE A 725 18.50 -14.86 14.68
N GLU A 726 18.80 -15.85 13.84
CA GLU A 726 19.54 -15.62 12.59
C GLU A 726 18.78 -14.67 11.63
N ALA A 727 17.44 -14.72 11.60
CA ALA A 727 16.61 -13.78 10.85
C ALA A 727 16.66 -12.36 11.43
N LEU A 728 16.72 -12.20 12.76
CA LEU A 728 16.86 -10.89 13.43
C LEU A 728 18.26 -10.31 13.35
N GLU A 729 19.29 -11.14 13.16
CA GLU A 729 20.62 -10.66 12.81
C GLU A 729 20.64 -10.05 11.40
N LEU A 730 19.86 -10.60 10.46
CA LEU A 730 19.70 -10.07 9.11
C LEU A 730 18.82 -8.81 9.08
N TRP A 731 17.79 -8.74 9.92
CA TRP A 731 16.91 -7.57 10.06
C TRP A 731 16.35 -7.45 11.49
N PRO A 732 16.91 -6.56 12.32
CA PRO A 732 16.50 -6.43 13.72
C PRO A 732 15.06 -5.96 13.93
N GLU A 733 14.47 -5.27 12.95
CA GLU A 733 13.11 -4.73 13.06
C GLU A 733 12.03 -5.69 12.54
N ASN A 734 12.35 -6.96 12.24
CA ASN A 734 11.37 -7.92 11.73
C ASN A 734 10.30 -8.25 12.78
N ILE A 735 9.21 -7.48 12.78
CA ILE A 735 8.13 -7.56 13.76
C ILE A 735 7.46 -8.94 13.75
N GLU A 736 7.31 -9.57 12.57
CA GLU A 736 6.74 -10.91 12.47
C GLU A 736 7.59 -11.94 13.21
N VAL A 737 8.92 -11.87 13.05
CA VAL A 737 9.85 -12.75 13.77
C VAL A 737 9.86 -12.42 15.25
N ILE A 738 9.93 -11.14 15.64
CA ILE A 738 9.92 -10.74 17.06
C ILE A 738 8.66 -11.28 17.73
N ALA A 739 7.48 -11.13 17.12
CA ALA A 739 6.22 -11.60 17.68
C ALA A 739 6.18 -13.13 17.86
N VAL A 740 6.66 -13.90 16.87
CA VAL A 740 6.68 -15.37 16.96
C VAL A 740 7.74 -15.86 17.94
N LEU A 741 8.95 -15.31 17.90
CA LEU A 741 10.06 -15.66 18.79
C LEU A 741 9.72 -15.31 20.24
N THR A 742 9.10 -14.16 20.49
CA THR A 742 8.65 -13.74 21.83
C THR A 742 7.77 -14.81 22.49
N ARG A 743 6.81 -15.40 21.76
CA ARG A 743 5.96 -16.47 22.30
C ARG A 743 6.77 -17.73 22.66
N LEU A 744 7.77 -18.09 21.84
CA LEU A 744 8.65 -19.21 22.11
C LEU A 744 9.57 -18.96 23.32
N LEU A 745 10.02 -17.71 23.49
CA LEU A 745 10.83 -17.30 24.63
C LEU A 745 10.01 -17.24 25.93
N TRP A 746 8.76 -16.77 25.87
CA TRP A 746 7.84 -16.82 27.01
C TRP A 746 7.60 -18.25 27.49
N ASP A 747 7.42 -19.21 26.56
CA ASP A 747 7.31 -20.63 26.91
C ASP A 747 8.58 -21.20 27.56
N LYS A 748 9.75 -20.60 27.31
CA LYS A 748 11.03 -20.91 27.99
C LYS A 748 11.24 -20.11 29.28
N GLY A 749 10.38 -19.14 29.59
CA GLY A 749 10.54 -18.22 30.72
C GLY A 749 11.57 -17.11 30.49
N ASP A 750 12.04 -16.90 29.26
CA ASP A 750 13.01 -15.86 28.91
C ASP A 750 12.30 -14.57 28.47
N PHE A 751 11.77 -13.84 29.46
CA PHE A 751 11.06 -12.59 29.22
C PHE A 751 12.01 -11.41 28.95
N ASP A 752 13.21 -11.44 29.50
CA ASP A 752 14.20 -10.37 29.36
C ASP A 752 14.68 -10.23 27.93
N THR A 753 15.00 -11.34 27.27
CA THR A 753 15.38 -11.32 25.85
C THR A 753 14.24 -10.78 25.00
N SER A 754 12.99 -11.19 25.26
CA SER A 754 11.81 -10.68 24.54
C SER A 754 11.68 -9.15 24.64
N ILE A 755 11.81 -8.59 25.85
CA ILE A 755 11.73 -7.13 26.07
C ILE A 755 12.87 -6.40 25.36
N ALA A 756 14.09 -6.93 25.43
CA ALA A 756 15.25 -6.35 24.76
C ALA A 756 15.10 -6.30 23.23
N LEU A 757 14.48 -7.32 22.62
CA LEU A 757 14.16 -7.33 21.18
C LEU A 757 13.21 -6.20 20.80
N PHE A 758 12.16 -5.96 21.58
CA PHE A 758 11.22 -4.86 21.32
C PHE A 758 11.87 -3.49 21.47
N GLN A 759 12.67 -3.29 22.52
CA GLN A 759 13.39 -2.02 22.73
C GLN A 759 14.30 -1.69 21.55
N LYS A 760 15.09 -2.67 21.09
CA LYS A 760 15.98 -2.50 19.93
C LYS A 760 15.21 -2.13 18.65
N ALA A 761 14.06 -2.75 18.42
CA ALA A 761 13.23 -2.43 17.25
C ALA A 761 12.58 -1.03 17.38
N LEU A 762 12.16 -0.62 18.58
CA LEU A 762 11.57 0.70 18.85
C LEU A 762 12.57 1.85 18.73
N GLU A 763 13.85 1.61 18.98
CA GLU A 763 14.93 2.58 18.72
C GLU A 763 15.02 2.95 17.23
N LYS A 764 14.59 2.06 16.34
CA LYS A 764 14.64 2.21 14.89
C LYS A 764 13.33 2.78 14.31
N ASP A 765 12.18 2.34 14.83
CA ASP A 765 10.87 2.84 14.42
C ASP A 765 9.98 3.19 15.63
N TYR A 766 10.26 4.34 16.24
CA TYR A 766 9.52 4.84 17.41
C TYR A 766 8.03 5.09 17.13
N ASN A 767 7.66 5.33 15.87
CA ASN A 767 6.27 5.62 15.47
C ASN A 767 5.44 4.35 15.26
N ASN A 768 6.03 3.16 15.42
CA ASN A 768 5.38 1.88 15.21
C ASN A 768 4.44 1.51 16.38
N LEU A 769 3.17 1.92 16.30
CA LEU A 769 2.18 1.61 17.33
C LEU A 769 1.99 0.11 17.61
N PRO A 770 1.94 -0.79 16.59
CA PRO A 770 1.90 -2.23 16.83
C PRO A 770 3.08 -2.72 17.69
N LEU A 771 4.29 -2.21 17.44
CA LEU A 771 5.49 -2.60 18.17
C LEU A 771 5.44 -2.15 19.64
N TRP A 772 4.99 -0.92 19.91
CA TRP A 772 4.76 -0.42 21.28
C TRP A 772 3.77 -1.29 22.06
N ARG A 773 2.68 -1.71 21.43
CA ARG A 773 1.69 -2.60 22.06
C ARG A 773 2.32 -3.92 22.47
N LEU A 774 3.09 -4.54 21.58
CA LEU A 774 3.77 -5.80 21.87
C LEU A 774 4.83 -5.65 22.97
N ALA A 775 5.55 -4.53 22.99
CA ALA A 775 6.53 -4.23 24.05
C ALA A 775 5.87 -4.14 25.43
N ILE A 776 4.76 -3.40 25.54
CA ILE A 776 3.98 -3.26 26.78
C ILE A 776 3.44 -4.62 27.23
N MET A 777 2.93 -5.43 26.29
CA MET A 777 2.45 -6.78 26.58
C MET A 777 3.57 -7.69 27.12
N ALA A 778 4.79 -7.58 26.58
CA ALA A 778 5.94 -8.36 27.06
C ALA A 778 6.36 -7.96 28.49
N GLU A 779 6.36 -6.66 28.81
CA GLU A 779 6.61 -6.19 30.17
C GLU A 779 5.53 -6.68 31.15
N GLU A 780 4.27 -6.58 30.77
CA GLU A 780 3.14 -7.04 31.59
C GLU A 780 3.18 -8.56 31.80
N ARG A 781 3.56 -9.31 30.75
CA ARG A 781 3.75 -10.76 30.84
C ARG A 781 4.85 -11.15 31.82
N LYS A 782 5.97 -10.41 31.86
CA LYS A 782 7.05 -10.62 32.83
C LYS A 782 6.58 -10.35 34.26
N LYS A 783 5.84 -9.26 34.49
CA LYS A 783 5.31 -8.89 35.81
C LYS A 783 4.32 -9.92 36.36
N THR A 784 3.52 -10.52 35.48
CA THR A 784 2.45 -11.48 35.85
C THR A 784 2.90 -12.94 35.90
N GLU A 785 4.12 -13.29 35.47
CA GLU A 785 4.58 -14.69 35.41
C GLU A 785 4.52 -15.39 36.78
N GLY A 786 5.01 -14.73 37.83
CA GLY A 786 5.01 -15.32 39.18
C GLY A 786 3.59 -15.66 39.66
N GLU A 787 2.64 -14.77 39.38
CA GLU A 787 1.22 -14.95 39.69
C GLU A 787 0.61 -16.08 38.85
N ILE A 788 0.81 -16.08 37.53
CA ILE A 788 0.32 -17.12 36.62
C ILE A 788 0.85 -18.49 37.04
N ARG A 789 2.14 -18.60 37.37
CA ARG A 789 2.75 -19.85 37.81
C ARG A 789 2.15 -20.36 39.13
N GLY A 790 2.04 -19.50 40.14
CA GLY A 790 1.42 -19.85 41.41
C GLY A 790 -0.04 -20.28 41.28
N LEU A 791 -0.81 -19.58 40.43
CA LEU A 791 -2.19 -19.94 40.12
C LEU A 791 -2.29 -21.30 39.39
N LYS A 792 -1.40 -21.59 38.44
CA LYS A 792 -1.38 -22.90 37.76
C LYS A 792 -1.04 -24.05 38.71
N ASP A 793 -0.05 -23.87 39.58
CA ASP A 793 0.35 -24.88 40.56
C ASP A 793 -0.80 -25.14 41.55
N THR A 794 -1.50 -24.09 41.97
CA THR A 794 -2.68 -24.20 42.83
C THR A 794 -3.85 -24.87 42.10
N LEU A 795 -4.10 -24.52 40.83
CA LEU A 795 -5.14 -25.15 40.01
C LEU A 795 -4.86 -26.64 39.78
N ALA A 796 -3.60 -27.04 39.67
CA ALA A 796 -3.22 -28.45 39.56
C ALA A 796 -3.58 -29.24 40.82
N GLN A 797 -3.50 -28.62 42.00
CA GLN A 797 -3.90 -29.21 43.28
C GLN A 797 -5.42 -29.10 43.53
N GLN A 798 -6.07 -28.06 42.97
CA GLN A 798 -7.49 -27.77 43.12
C GLN A 798 -8.17 -27.61 41.75
N PRO A 799 -8.37 -28.71 40.98
CA PRO A 799 -8.81 -28.62 39.57
C PRO A 799 -10.18 -27.99 39.35
N ARG A 800 -11.01 -27.92 40.40
CA ARG A 800 -12.36 -27.35 40.38
C ARG A 800 -12.45 -25.97 41.06
N ASN A 801 -11.33 -25.27 41.26
CA ASN A 801 -11.36 -23.93 41.83
C ASN A 801 -11.65 -22.87 40.75
N ARG A 802 -12.91 -22.44 40.66
CA ARG A 802 -13.40 -21.45 39.68
C ARG A 802 -12.66 -20.11 39.76
N GLU A 803 -12.37 -19.60 40.95
CA GLU A 803 -11.75 -18.27 41.12
C GLU A 803 -10.35 -18.24 40.49
N ILE A 804 -9.61 -19.33 40.60
CA ILE A 804 -8.30 -19.48 39.95
C ILE A 804 -8.44 -19.57 38.43
N VAL A 805 -9.45 -20.29 37.94
CA VAL A 805 -9.75 -20.39 36.50
C VAL A 805 -10.07 -19.01 35.92
N ASP A 806 -10.96 -18.26 36.56
CA ASP A 806 -11.34 -16.89 36.16
C ASP A 806 -10.11 -15.97 36.15
N LYS A 807 -9.30 -16.01 37.22
CA LYS A 807 -8.08 -15.20 37.31
C LYS A 807 -7.06 -15.53 36.22
N LEU A 808 -6.90 -16.81 35.88
CA LEU A 808 -6.02 -17.21 34.79
C LEU A 808 -6.54 -16.74 33.42
N ILE A 809 -7.86 -16.76 33.19
CA ILE A 809 -8.48 -16.24 31.96
C ILE A 809 -8.25 -14.73 31.86
N GLU A 810 -8.46 -13.98 32.94
CA GLU A 810 -8.20 -12.54 33.02
C GLU A 810 -6.74 -12.23 32.70
N LEU A 811 -5.79 -12.90 33.39
CA LEU A 811 -4.36 -12.67 33.22
C LEU A 811 -3.89 -13.01 31.81
N TYR A 812 -4.25 -14.19 31.28
CA TYR A 812 -3.88 -14.58 29.92
C TYR A 812 -4.51 -13.66 28.86
N SER A 813 -5.73 -13.18 29.08
CA SER A 813 -6.37 -12.21 28.18
C SER A 813 -5.66 -10.85 28.23
N ARG A 814 -5.23 -10.40 29.42
CA ARG A 814 -4.53 -9.13 29.62
C ARG A 814 -3.16 -9.09 28.94
N VAL A 815 -2.41 -10.20 28.97
CA VAL A 815 -1.11 -10.34 28.29
C VAL A 815 -1.23 -10.76 26.82
N GLY A 816 -2.46 -10.97 26.32
CA GLY A 816 -2.77 -11.38 24.96
C GLY A 816 -2.35 -12.80 24.58
N GLU A 817 -2.20 -13.70 25.54
CA GLU A 817 -2.01 -15.15 25.30
C GLU A 817 -3.37 -15.83 25.10
N SER A 818 -4.10 -15.44 24.05
CA SER A 818 -5.47 -15.90 23.78
C SER A 818 -5.61 -17.42 23.66
N GLU A 819 -4.60 -18.12 23.11
CA GLU A 819 -4.60 -19.59 23.03
C GLU A 819 -4.58 -20.24 24.42
N LYS A 820 -3.80 -19.67 25.37
CA LYS A 820 -3.73 -20.17 26.74
C LYS A 820 -4.99 -19.81 27.52
N ALA A 821 -5.52 -18.60 27.35
CA ALA A 821 -6.80 -18.20 27.92
C ALA A 821 -7.91 -19.15 27.47
N GLU A 822 -7.99 -19.45 26.18
CA GLU A 822 -8.99 -20.35 25.60
C GLU A 822 -8.82 -21.79 26.07
N ALA A 823 -7.59 -22.29 26.20
CA ALA A 823 -7.36 -23.61 26.78
C ALA A 823 -7.88 -23.71 28.23
N VAL A 824 -7.70 -22.64 29.02
CA VAL A 824 -8.24 -22.55 30.39
C VAL A 824 -9.77 -22.46 30.37
N VAL A 825 -10.37 -21.67 29.47
CA VAL A 825 -11.84 -21.60 29.29
C VAL A 825 -12.43 -22.96 28.92
N ASN A 826 -11.85 -23.63 27.94
CA ASN A 826 -12.31 -24.94 27.46
C ASN A 826 -12.26 -25.99 28.57
N LYS A 827 -11.11 -26.07 29.27
CA LYS A 827 -10.95 -26.99 30.38
C LYS A 827 -11.92 -26.64 31.52
N GLY A 828 -12.04 -25.37 31.90
CA GLY A 828 -12.97 -24.91 32.93
C GLY A 828 -14.43 -25.23 32.60
N THR A 829 -14.85 -25.05 31.34
CA THR A 829 -16.21 -25.36 30.87
C THR A 829 -16.53 -26.85 30.95
N ASN A 830 -15.51 -27.72 30.82
CA ASN A 830 -15.65 -29.17 30.96
C ASN A 830 -15.63 -29.61 32.44
N ASP A 831 -14.62 -29.18 33.21
CA ASP A 831 -14.39 -29.61 34.60
C ASP A 831 -15.41 -29.00 35.58
N LEU A 832 -15.95 -27.83 35.23
CA LEU A 832 -16.98 -27.08 35.97
C LEU A 832 -18.27 -26.96 35.15
N ALA A 833 -18.63 -28.03 34.44
CA ALA A 833 -19.82 -28.11 33.59
C ALA A 833 -21.14 -27.72 34.28
N ASP A 834 -21.21 -27.88 35.60
CA ASP A 834 -22.39 -27.61 36.43
C ASP A 834 -22.33 -26.26 37.17
N ASP A 835 -21.25 -25.49 37.01
CA ASP A 835 -21.08 -24.17 37.65
C ASP A 835 -21.59 -23.04 36.73
N PRO A 836 -22.72 -22.38 37.06
CA PRO A 836 -23.29 -21.32 36.23
C PRO A 836 -22.36 -20.11 36.05
N ALA A 837 -21.50 -19.81 37.04
CA ALA A 837 -20.58 -18.69 36.94
C ALA A 837 -19.47 -18.98 35.92
N MET A 838 -18.93 -20.21 35.89
CA MET A 838 -17.94 -20.60 34.89
C MET A 838 -18.53 -20.58 33.47
N LEU A 839 -19.76 -21.08 33.30
CA LEU A 839 -20.45 -21.03 32.01
C LEU A 839 -20.67 -19.58 31.54
N ARG A 840 -21.02 -18.65 32.44
CA ARG A 840 -21.10 -17.20 32.12
C ARG A 840 -19.77 -16.62 31.68
N ILE A 841 -18.67 -16.98 32.36
CA ILE A 841 -17.31 -16.57 31.97
C ILE A 841 -16.99 -17.07 30.56
N ALA A 842 -17.27 -18.34 30.27
CA ALA A 842 -17.03 -18.92 28.94
C ALA A 842 -17.82 -18.20 27.83
N VAL A 843 -19.13 -17.99 28.03
CA VAL A 843 -19.97 -17.27 27.05
C VAL A 843 -19.48 -15.83 26.83
N THR A 844 -19.09 -15.14 27.91
CA THR A 844 -18.57 -13.78 27.83
C THR A 844 -17.23 -13.74 27.11
N TYR A 845 -16.29 -14.63 27.45
CA TYR A 845 -15.00 -14.76 26.80
C TYR A 845 -15.14 -15.00 25.30
N TYR A 846 -15.95 -15.98 24.91
CA TYR A 846 -16.20 -16.28 23.50
C TYR A 846 -16.89 -15.13 22.77
N GLY A 847 -17.82 -14.43 23.43
CA GLY A 847 -18.46 -13.25 22.86
C GLY A 847 -17.49 -12.10 22.59
N VAL A 848 -16.62 -11.76 23.54
CA VAL A 848 -15.59 -10.73 23.37
C VAL A 848 -14.63 -11.08 22.24
N ASN A 849 -14.28 -12.36 22.09
CA ASN A 849 -13.38 -12.85 21.04
C ASN A 849 -14.11 -13.19 19.73
N SER A 850 -15.39 -12.81 19.58
CA SER A 850 -16.23 -13.09 18.39
C SER A 850 -16.38 -14.57 18.02
N LYS A 851 -16.14 -15.49 18.96
CA LYS A 851 -16.27 -16.95 18.81
C LYS A 851 -17.67 -17.43 19.18
N TRP A 852 -18.69 -16.87 18.54
CA TRP A 852 -20.09 -17.08 18.92
C TRP A 852 -20.58 -18.52 18.78
N GLN A 853 -19.96 -19.33 17.91
CA GLN A 853 -20.33 -20.74 17.76
C GLN A 853 -19.93 -21.56 18.99
N ASP A 854 -18.76 -21.28 19.57
CA ASP A 854 -18.24 -21.94 20.77
C ASP A 854 -19.01 -21.51 22.03
N ALA A 855 -19.59 -20.31 22.01
CA ALA A 855 -20.44 -19.78 23.08
C ALA A 855 -21.81 -20.48 23.21
N LEU A 856 -22.27 -21.19 22.17
CA LEU A 856 -23.64 -21.73 22.11
C LEU A 856 -23.90 -22.83 23.15
N ALA A 857 -23.06 -23.88 23.17
CA ALA A 857 -23.26 -25.00 24.08
C ALA A 857 -23.17 -24.59 25.57
N PRO A 858 -22.21 -23.75 25.99
CA PRO A 858 -22.18 -23.20 27.34
C PRO A 858 -23.42 -22.35 27.68
N ALA A 859 -23.90 -21.50 26.76
CA ALA A 859 -25.07 -20.65 26.97
C ALA A 859 -26.37 -21.46 27.11
N GLU A 860 -26.55 -22.52 26.30
CA GLU A 860 -27.68 -23.43 26.41
C GLU A 860 -27.65 -24.22 27.73
N ARG A 861 -26.47 -24.65 28.17
CA ARG A 861 -26.33 -25.35 29.46
C ARG A 861 -26.65 -24.42 30.63
N LEU A 862 -26.21 -23.16 30.54
CA LEU A 862 -26.44 -22.13 31.56
C LEU A 862 -27.94 -21.90 31.84
N ILE A 863 -28.77 -21.80 30.80
CA ILE A 863 -30.23 -21.64 30.97
C ILE A 863 -30.94 -22.91 31.45
N ARG A 864 -30.34 -24.09 31.28
CA ARG A 864 -30.88 -25.35 31.85
C ARG A 864 -30.62 -25.43 33.36
N ILE A 865 -29.46 -24.94 33.81
CA ILE A 865 -29.08 -24.96 35.23
C ILE A 865 -29.80 -23.83 36.00
N GLU A 866 -29.89 -22.64 35.42
CA GLU A 866 -30.58 -21.48 36.01
C GLU A 866 -31.74 -20.99 35.11
N PRO A 867 -32.88 -21.72 35.05
CA PRO A 867 -33.98 -21.42 34.12
C PRO A 867 -34.79 -20.18 34.49
N THR A 868 -34.58 -19.60 35.66
CA THR A 868 -35.27 -18.40 36.16
C THR A 868 -34.39 -17.14 36.11
N ASN A 869 -33.18 -17.21 35.54
CA ASN A 869 -32.28 -16.06 35.45
C ASN A 869 -32.37 -15.41 34.06
N ALA A 870 -33.08 -14.27 33.97
CA ALA A 870 -33.29 -13.54 32.72
C ALA A 870 -31.99 -13.12 32.02
N GLN A 871 -30.91 -12.86 32.77
CA GLN A 871 -29.62 -12.45 32.21
C GLN A 871 -28.96 -13.57 31.41
N ASN A 872 -29.17 -14.84 31.79
CA ASN A 872 -28.64 -15.99 31.05
C ASN A 872 -29.35 -16.16 29.70
N PHE A 873 -30.66 -15.89 29.64
CA PHE A 873 -31.41 -15.85 28.39
C PHE A 873 -30.96 -14.69 27.49
N LEU A 874 -30.64 -13.52 28.06
CA LEU A 874 -30.06 -12.40 27.30
C LEU A 874 -28.70 -12.79 26.68
N LEU A 875 -27.83 -13.49 27.42
CA LEU A 875 -26.56 -13.98 26.88
C LEU A 875 -26.78 -14.96 25.72
N LEU A 876 -27.70 -15.92 25.84
CA LEU A 876 -28.04 -16.84 24.75
C LEU A 876 -28.66 -16.11 23.55
N ALA A 877 -29.48 -15.08 23.78
CA ALA A 877 -30.01 -14.23 22.71
C ALA A 877 -28.87 -13.51 21.96
N ARG A 878 -27.86 -12.97 22.64
CA ARG A 878 -26.67 -12.39 21.98
C ARG A 878 -25.93 -13.42 21.11
N VAL A 879 -25.82 -14.67 21.57
CA VAL A 879 -25.24 -15.77 20.78
C VAL A 879 -26.07 -16.03 19.52
N TYR A 880 -27.39 -16.20 19.65
CA TYR A 880 -28.26 -16.45 18.49
C TYR A 880 -28.29 -15.30 17.48
N TYR A 881 -28.29 -14.05 17.98
CA TYR A 881 -28.19 -12.88 17.14
C TYR A 881 -26.90 -12.90 16.28
N SER A 882 -25.76 -13.19 16.91
CA SER A 882 -24.46 -13.21 16.23
C SER A 882 -24.32 -14.37 15.24
N LEU A 883 -24.98 -15.49 15.53
CA LEU A 883 -25.10 -16.64 14.61
C LEU A 883 -26.17 -16.47 13.54
N ASN A 884 -26.85 -15.32 13.50
CA ASN A 884 -27.97 -15.03 12.58
C ASN A 884 -29.12 -16.04 12.67
N LYS A 885 -29.32 -16.65 13.84
CA LYS A 885 -30.41 -17.58 14.16
C LYS A 885 -31.62 -16.80 14.68
N LYS A 886 -32.34 -16.17 13.74
CA LYS A 886 -33.40 -15.19 14.03
C LYS A 886 -34.55 -15.73 14.88
N LYS A 887 -35.05 -16.93 14.54
CA LYS A 887 -36.19 -17.52 15.24
C LYS A 887 -35.84 -17.78 16.71
N GLU A 888 -34.71 -18.44 16.92
CA GLU A 888 -34.18 -18.79 18.24
C GLU A 888 -33.85 -17.56 19.07
N PHE A 889 -33.34 -16.49 18.43
CA PHE A 889 -33.16 -15.19 19.08
C PHE A 889 -34.47 -14.65 19.65
N TYR A 890 -35.53 -14.53 18.83
CA TYR A 890 -36.80 -13.93 19.28
C TYR A 890 -37.48 -14.77 20.37
N ASP A 891 -37.46 -16.10 20.23
CA ASP A 891 -38.01 -17.01 21.25
C ASP A 891 -37.27 -16.86 22.59
N THR A 892 -35.94 -16.77 22.53
CA THR A 892 -35.09 -16.59 23.72
C THR A 892 -35.26 -15.19 24.34
N ALA A 893 -35.35 -14.14 23.53
CA ALA A 893 -35.55 -12.76 23.97
C ALA A 893 -36.91 -12.57 24.65
N ARG A 894 -38.00 -13.14 24.10
CA ARG A 894 -39.32 -13.11 24.75
C ARG A 894 -39.28 -13.79 26.12
N LYS A 895 -38.60 -14.93 26.22
CA LYS A 895 -38.44 -15.65 27.49
C LYS A 895 -37.59 -14.87 28.50
N ALA A 896 -36.55 -14.17 28.06
CA ALA A 896 -35.79 -13.25 28.90
C ALA A 896 -36.70 -12.13 29.47
N ILE A 897 -37.57 -11.56 28.64
CA ILE A 897 -38.52 -10.50 29.02
C ILE A 897 -39.60 -11.03 29.97
N GLU A 898 -40.11 -12.24 29.73
CA GLU A 898 -41.08 -12.91 30.60
C GLU A 898 -40.53 -13.06 32.02
N ILE A 899 -39.27 -13.46 32.14
CA ILE A 899 -38.60 -13.69 33.42
C ILE A 899 -38.14 -12.38 34.09
N GLY A 900 -37.56 -11.45 33.31
CA GLY A 900 -36.92 -10.22 33.82
C GLY A 900 -37.80 -8.98 33.80
N GLY A 901 -39.04 -9.09 33.32
CA GLY A 901 -40.03 -8.02 33.29
C GLY A 901 -39.62 -6.81 32.46
N VAL A 902 -40.12 -5.64 32.87
CA VAL A 902 -39.95 -4.37 32.14
C VAL A 902 -38.47 -3.96 32.04
N SER A 903 -37.69 -4.16 33.10
CA SER A 903 -36.26 -3.82 33.11
C SER A 903 -35.47 -4.61 32.05
N MET A 904 -35.71 -5.92 31.91
CA MET A 904 -35.08 -6.73 30.87
C MET A 904 -35.55 -6.36 29.46
N ARG A 905 -36.82 -5.99 29.31
CA ARG A 905 -37.36 -5.47 28.05
C ARG A 905 -36.64 -4.20 27.62
N GLU A 906 -36.51 -3.22 28.51
CA GLU A 906 -35.79 -1.98 28.23
C GLU A 906 -34.32 -2.23 27.90
N GLN A 907 -33.67 -3.15 28.62
CA GLN A 907 -32.30 -3.55 28.34
C GLN A 907 -32.14 -4.12 26.94
N ILE A 908 -33.00 -5.07 26.51
CA ILE A 908 -32.94 -5.67 25.17
C ILE A 908 -33.21 -4.64 24.07
N LEU A 909 -34.23 -3.78 24.24
CA LEU A 909 -34.60 -2.78 23.23
C LEU A 909 -33.52 -1.72 23.04
N ASN A 910 -32.82 -1.36 24.12
CA ASN A 910 -31.77 -0.34 24.12
C ASN A 910 -30.36 -0.92 23.96
N ASP A 911 -30.18 -2.25 23.94
CA ASP A 911 -28.89 -2.88 23.73
C ASP A 911 -28.37 -2.57 22.32
N ASP A 912 -27.26 -1.84 22.23
CA ASP A 912 -26.62 -1.48 20.96
C ASP A 912 -26.14 -2.73 20.19
N PHE A 913 -25.96 -3.85 20.88
CA PHE A 913 -25.65 -5.13 20.25
C PHE A 913 -26.70 -5.55 19.22
N PHE A 914 -27.98 -5.25 19.44
CA PHE A 914 -29.07 -5.65 18.55
C PHE A 914 -29.47 -4.59 17.52
N LYS A 915 -28.71 -3.49 17.42
CA LYS A 915 -29.07 -2.30 16.63
C LYS A 915 -29.48 -2.61 15.18
N SER A 916 -28.87 -3.61 14.53
CA SER A 916 -29.18 -3.93 13.13
C SER A 916 -30.57 -4.53 12.93
N TRP A 917 -31.14 -5.18 13.95
CA TRP A 917 -32.49 -5.77 13.87
C TRP A 917 -33.54 -4.86 14.50
N ARG A 918 -33.17 -3.73 15.12
CA ARG A 918 -34.13 -2.81 15.76
C ARG A 918 -35.26 -2.36 14.85
N ASN A 919 -35.01 -2.17 13.56
CA ASN A 919 -36.04 -1.73 12.60
C ASN A 919 -36.92 -2.88 12.08
N GLU A 920 -36.66 -4.12 12.47
CA GLU A 920 -37.47 -5.27 12.06
C GLU A 920 -38.81 -5.26 12.80
N PRO A 921 -39.94 -5.53 12.12
CA PRO A 921 -41.26 -5.56 12.76
C PRO A 921 -41.33 -6.53 13.95
N GLU A 922 -40.64 -7.67 13.86
CA GLU A 922 -40.61 -8.68 14.92
C GLU A 922 -39.80 -8.23 16.14
N PHE A 923 -38.72 -7.46 15.95
CA PHE A 923 -37.99 -6.83 17.05
C PHE A 923 -38.81 -5.73 17.73
N GLN A 924 -39.50 -4.89 16.95
CA GLN A 924 -40.41 -3.88 17.48
C GLN A 924 -41.58 -4.50 18.27
N SER A 925 -41.99 -5.72 17.93
CA SER A 925 -43.01 -6.45 18.68
C SER A 925 -42.61 -6.78 20.13
N LEU A 926 -41.30 -6.85 20.44
CA LEU A 926 -40.80 -7.06 21.81
C LEU A 926 -41.11 -5.89 22.76
N ALA A 927 -41.45 -4.71 22.22
CA ALA A 927 -41.80 -3.52 23.00
C ALA A 927 -43.26 -3.54 23.53
N GLN A 928 -44.13 -4.36 22.95
CA GLN A 928 -45.53 -4.45 23.35
C GLN A 928 -45.66 -5.34 24.61
N PRO A 929 -46.40 -4.93 25.66
CA PRO A 929 -46.70 -5.81 26.79
C PRO A 929 -47.61 -6.96 26.31
N GLY A 930 -47.05 -8.17 26.17
CA GLY A 930 -47.81 -9.36 25.82
C GLY A 930 -48.74 -9.78 26.96
N GLY A 931 -50.04 -9.79 26.70
CA GLY A 931 -51.06 -10.35 27.58
C GLY A 931 -50.98 -11.87 27.64
N ASN A 932 -50.79 -12.38 28.86
CA ASN A 932 -51.41 -13.60 29.41
C ASN A 932 -50.96 -13.73 30.87
N LEU A 933 -51.63 -13.01 31.76
CA LEU A 933 -51.64 -13.28 33.20
C LEU A 933 -53.08 -13.67 33.54
N SER A 934 -53.32 -14.94 33.86
CA SER A 934 -54.64 -15.44 34.25
C SER A 934 -55.08 -14.89 35.62
N PRO A 935 -56.40 -14.73 35.87
CA PRO A 935 -56.92 -13.92 36.98
C PRO A 935 -57.24 -14.75 38.23
N GLY A 936 -57.06 -14.17 39.41
CA GLY A 936 -57.58 -14.74 40.65
C GLY A 936 -57.42 -13.83 41.86
N GLY A 937 -58.53 -13.31 42.37
CA GLY A 937 -58.68 -12.84 43.76
C GLY A 937 -58.49 -11.34 43.98
N GLY A 938 -59.59 -10.59 43.96
CA GLY A 938 -59.61 -9.15 44.21
C GLY A 938 -59.55 -8.75 45.68
N VAL A 939 -59.32 -7.44 45.90
CA VAL A 939 -60.13 -6.46 46.66
C VAL A 939 -59.34 -5.12 46.62
N PRO A 940 -59.96 -3.95 46.31
CA PRO A 940 -59.30 -2.63 46.26
C PRO A 940 -59.64 -1.78 47.52
N PRO A 941 -59.36 -0.46 47.56
CA PRO A 941 -58.10 0.16 47.99
C PRO A 941 -58.28 1.08 49.22
N SER A 942 -57.20 1.54 49.86
CA SER A 942 -57.27 2.71 50.75
C SER A 942 -56.03 3.59 50.69
N SER A 943 -56.21 4.73 50.02
CA SER A 943 -55.88 6.10 50.46
C SER A 943 -54.51 6.40 51.08
N GLY A 944 -53.85 7.42 50.53
CA GLY A 944 -53.20 8.43 51.38
C GLY A 944 -51.89 9.00 50.86
N THR A 945 -52.01 10.11 50.12
CA THR A 945 -51.21 11.35 50.31
C THR A 945 -49.67 11.28 50.28
N GLN A 946 -49.12 11.78 49.16
CA GLN A 946 -47.96 12.70 49.11
C GLN A 946 -48.10 13.86 50.13
N PRO A 947 -47.05 14.66 50.50
CA PRO A 947 -45.93 15.08 49.63
C PRO A 947 -44.54 15.36 50.28
N ALA A 948 -43.57 15.68 49.40
CA ALA A 948 -42.47 16.67 49.54
C ALA A 948 -41.37 16.41 50.61
N THR A 949 -40.06 16.68 50.44
CA THR A 949 -39.29 17.55 49.53
C THR A 949 -37.78 17.28 49.70
N SER A 950 -37.01 17.52 48.62
CA SER A 950 -35.63 18.07 48.54
C SER A 950 -34.49 17.51 49.42
N SER A 951 -33.37 17.14 48.79
CA SER A 951 -32.22 18.04 48.60
C SER A 951 -31.05 17.35 47.88
N THR A 952 -30.37 18.16 47.08
CA THR A 952 -29.17 17.93 46.27
C THR A 952 -27.88 18.15 47.07
N GLU A 953 -26.83 17.39 46.75
CA GLU A 953 -25.37 17.72 46.71
C GLU A 953 -24.65 16.36 46.54
N GLY A 954 -23.58 16.11 45.78
CA GLY A 954 -22.58 16.89 45.04
C GLY A 954 -21.27 16.05 45.08
N GLN A 955 -20.55 15.89 43.94
CA GLN A 955 -19.11 15.55 43.77
C GLN A 955 -18.89 14.86 42.39
N GLU A 956 -18.38 15.58 41.38
CA GLU A 956 -16.96 15.77 41.01
C GLU A 956 -16.24 14.50 40.49
N HIS A 957 -16.01 14.45 39.17
CA HIS A 957 -15.19 13.46 38.47
C HIS A 957 -13.88 14.11 37.99
N MET A 958 -12.76 13.52 38.41
CA MET A 958 -11.40 13.91 38.05
C MET A 958 -10.90 13.11 36.84
N MET A 959 -10.42 13.82 35.80
CA MET A 959 -9.72 13.25 34.64
C MET A 959 -8.29 12.84 35.03
N LEU A 960 -7.85 11.66 34.59
CA LEU A 960 -6.43 11.29 34.56
C LEU A 960 -5.92 11.20 33.12
N ARG A 961 -4.87 11.98 32.86
CA ARG A 961 -4.04 11.99 31.65
C ARG A 961 -3.10 10.78 31.67
N SER A 962 -2.86 10.20 30.51
CA SER A 962 -1.81 9.20 30.25
C SER A 962 -0.45 9.90 30.04
N PRO A 963 0.68 9.28 30.42
CA PRO A 963 2.02 9.76 30.07
C PRO A 963 2.32 9.61 28.58
#